data_AF-A0ABD1DJJ2-F1
#
_entry.id   AF-A0ABD1DJJ2-F1
#
_cell.length_a   1.000
_cell.length_b   1.000
_cell.length_c   1.000
_cell.angle_alpha   90.00
_cell.angle_beta   90.00
_cell.angle_gamma   90.00
#
_symmetry.space_group_name_H-M   'P 1'
#
loop_
_entity.id
_entity.type
_entity.pdbx_description
1 polymer ?
#
loop_
_entity_poly.entity_id
_entity_poly.type
_entity_poly.pdbx_seq_one_letter_code
_entity_poly.pdbx_strand_id
1 'polypeptide(L)'
;MLAAIKNFFTRHRRKFVVTGIVLGSGVFLIKIIQYKLREFQERQAKEIAERFKRMQHYESTERTCNQTIVGLAPTVSEKALKNLGTAEILEKLRSNPDNKLELWEELKILAFARIVTLVYASSMLAVTLKTQINLLGGYLYKDTVEQDDKQVTVDIQTTYLSMIQHFMGDGLDELMDTIRKNVTTVMQRYSLKQQLTLADAETLFWSIQVALSSEDNSPTKCIASYTLPKEINRSDLLSKMYDETLDVLESAEVSDVCLSNISNGFSLIVDKLAEYYAEAEPAATQQNGASTKAALNVVAAADCGVSNINNIKISLAKLIPIVNGLSSKALGSSAGGAPGTNGLTNGFDQHRNGDMMASLVARFMQTEKLKTLGVNVYETFCHAVRNLLIAAAVGTSYYSCSIWCVINRDYGEAIATDRERCTMARKGDGLVRWTIVLGLICAVMSQQSTVSQKLYEGSQKFALNFFKKISEFVDSDPSVTTTNIIISPLSVWTLLALLTEGADGKTLRELLDVLNVDNQNDIKYNFKNLIDTINVNTSEVEISSLQLIFTDITQQRQQAFDNSIVQFYGQDLLRSLDFNSSPQARKSSYETINGIVSNATKGQIEKAIHPSDLKDAKMLILSVLFFKGDWTLPFNRSQTVDTPFLNENDVTVGPVPMMYSKAVFPFAAFRELEAQIVELPYGSDRHLSMMVILPRKGVFLKDVIGRLANFSMQTIYQELRTAAEEYEDDEVEVYLPRFEITADYKLKAPLFDMGVKAAMSKETAQFDRMANGIFLGDIVQKARIVVNEEGTTASASTAAIFANKATPPRFFANRPFAFLIVDKRFDVILFMGQVKNPLAV
;
A
#
# COMPACT_ATOMS: atom_id res chain seq x y z
N MET A 1 -57.93 -37.53 -29.54
CA MET A 1 -56.82 -36.70 -29.01
C MET A 1 -55.52 -36.88 -29.79
N LEU A 2 -55.01 -38.11 -29.97
CA LEU A 2 -53.76 -38.39 -30.72
C LEU A 2 -53.78 -37.95 -32.20
N ALA A 3 -54.93 -38.08 -32.89
CA ALA A 3 -55.07 -37.61 -34.28
C ALA A 3 -55.01 -36.08 -34.43
N ALA A 4 -55.51 -35.35 -33.44
CA ALA A 4 -55.45 -33.88 -33.41
C ALA A 4 -54.02 -33.39 -33.17
N ILE A 5 -53.28 -34.08 -32.28
CA ILE A 5 -51.86 -33.81 -32.02
C ILE A 5 -51.01 -34.10 -33.26
N LYS A 6 -51.27 -35.22 -33.95
CA LYS A 6 -50.57 -35.58 -35.19
C LYS A 6 -50.79 -34.55 -36.30
N ASN A 7 -52.03 -34.07 -36.47
CA ASN A 7 -52.38 -33.04 -37.45
C ASN A 7 -51.81 -31.65 -37.11
N PHE A 8 -51.67 -31.34 -35.82
CA PHE A 8 -51.04 -30.11 -35.36
C PHE A 8 -49.53 -30.11 -35.65
N PHE A 9 -48.84 -31.22 -35.37
CA PHE A 9 -47.41 -31.37 -35.66
C PHE A 9 -47.12 -31.37 -37.16
N THR A 10 -47.95 -32.00 -38.00
CA THR A 10 -47.75 -31.97 -39.45
C THR A 10 -47.99 -30.57 -40.05
N ARG A 11 -48.98 -29.82 -39.55
CA ARG A 11 -49.22 -28.41 -39.96
C ARG A 11 -48.10 -27.46 -39.57
N HIS A 12 -47.42 -27.71 -38.44
CA HIS A 12 -46.40 -26.82 -37.90
C HIS A 12 -44.97 -27.36 -37.99
N ARG A 13 -44.75 -28.46 -38.72
CA ARG A 13 -43.44 -29.12 -38.87
C ARG A 13 -42.32 -28.17 -39.31
N ARG A 14 -42.59 -27.29 -40.28
CA ARG A 14 -41.61 -26.27 -40.73
C ARG A 14 -41.30 -25.24 -39.64
N LYS A 15 -42.30 -24.85 -38.83
CA LYS A 15 -42.10 -23.92 -37.72
C LYS A 15 -41.23 -24.55 -36.62
N PHE A 16 -41.49 -25.80 -36.25
CA PHE A 16 -40.66 -26.51 -35.27
C PHE A 16 -39.21 -26.72 -35.72
N VAL A 17 -38.98 -27.02 -37.00
CA VAL A 17 -37.62 -27.15 -37.54
C VAL A 17 -36.88 -25.80 -37.52
N VAL A 18 -37.53 -24.71 -37.93
CA VAL A 18 -36.94 -23.37 -37.89
C VAL A 18 -36.67 -22.93 -36.45
N THR A 19 -37.62 -23.12 -35.53
CA THR A 19 -37.43 -22.80 -34.11
C THR A 19 -36.32 -23.66 -33.48
N GLY A 20 -36.23 -24.94 -33.84
CA GLY A 20 -35.16 -25.83 -33.37
C GLY A 20 -33.78 -25.42 -33.88
N ILE A 21 -33.66 -24.98 -35.14
CA ILE A 21 -32.39 -24.47 -35.69
C ILE A 21 -32.00 -23.13 -35.03
N VAL A 22 -32.95 -22.23 -34.79
CA VAL A 22 -32.69 -20.94 -34.12
C VAL A 22 -32.27 -21.14 -32.65
N LEU A 23 -32.97 -22.03 -31.93
CA LEU A 23 -32.60 -22.35 -30.55
C LEU A 23 -31.26 -23.09 -30.48
N GLY A 24 -31.02 -24.04 -31.38
CA GLY A 24 -29.76 -24.78 -31.43
C GLY A 24 -28.56 -23.89 -31.77
N SER A 25 -28.72 -22.97 -32.74
CA SER A 25 -27.69 -21.99 -33.10
C SER A 25 -27.44 -20.96 -31.98
N GLY A 26 -28.48 -20.53 -31.26
CA GLY A 26 -28.34 -19.67 -30.08
C GLY A 26 -27.56 -20.33 -28.95
N VAL A 27 -27.88 -21.58 -28.61
CA VAL A 27 -27.14 -22.36 -27.58
C VAL A 27 -25.68 -22.58 -27.98
N PHE A 28 -25.42 -22.84 -29.26
CA PHE A 28 -24.06 -23.01 -29.78
C PHE A 28 -23.24 -21.71 -29.70
N LEU A 29 -23.85 -20.57 -30.04
CA LEU A 29 -23.21 -19.25 -29.92
C LEU A 29 -22.89 -18.91 -28.46
N ILE A 30 -23.81 -19.18 -27.53
CA ILE A 30 -23.61 -18.97 -26.09
C ILE A 30 -22.43 -19.81 -25.58
N LYS A 31 -22.33 -21.09 -26.00
CA LYS A 31 -21.19 -21.95 -25.64
C LYS A 31 -19.86 -21.41 -26.17
N ILE A 32 -19.83 -20.91 -27.40
CA ILE A 32 -18.62 -20.30 -27.98
C ILE A 32 -18.24 -19.02 -27.21
N ILE A 33 -19.22 -18.20 -26.86
CA ILE A 33 -18.98 -16.98 -26.07
C ILE A 33 -18.44 -17.34 -24.68
N GLN A 34 -19.06 -18.30 -23.98
CA GLN A 34 -18.58 -18.77 -22.67
C GLN A 34 -17.16 -19.33 -22.74
N TYR A 35 -16.86 -20.11 -23.78
CA TYR A 35 -15.51 -20.62 -24.02
C TYR A 35 -14.51 -19.48 -24.26
N LYS A 36 -14.85 -18.51 -25.10
CA LYS A 36 -14.00 -17.34 -25.39
C LYS A 36 -13.83 -16.43 -24.19
N LEU A 37 -14.86 -16.29 -23.34
CA LEU A 37 -14.79 -15.47 -22.13
C LEU A 37 -13.87 -16.12 -21.09
N ARG A 38 -13.96 -17.44 -20.91
CA ARG A 38 -13.03 -18.20 -20.06
C ARG A 38 -11.61 -18.09 -20.59
N GLU A 39 -11.40 -18.26 -21.90
CA GLU A 39 -10.08 -18.10 -22.53
C GLU A 39 -9.52 -16.68 -22.32
N PHE A 40 -10.36 -15.65 -22.36
CA PHE A 40 -9.97 -14.26 -22.09
C PHE A 40 -9.63 -14.03 -20.60
N GLN A 41 -10.44 -14.55 -19.68
CA GLN A 41 -10.19 -14.47 -18.24
C GLN A 41 -8.90 -15.21 -17.85
N GLU A 42 -8.66 -16.40 -18.42
CA GLU A 42 -7.43 -17.16 -18.21
C GLU A 42 -6.21 -16.40 -18.73
N ARG A 43 -6.31 -15.74 -19.89
CA ARG A 43 -5.24 -14.87 -20.40
C ARG A 43 -4.96 -13.68 -19.48
N GLN A 44 -6.00 -12.98 -19.03
CA GLN A 44 -5.86 -11.86 -18.10
C GLN A 44 -5.27 -12.31 -16.76
N ALA A 45 -5.75 -13.41 -16.19
CA ALA A 45 -5.22 -13.97 -14.95
C ALA A 45 -3.76 -14.40 -15.11
N LYS A 46 -3.38 -14.97 -16.26
CA LYS A 46 -2.00 -15.33 -16.57
C LYS A 46 -1.11 -14.10 -16.70
N GLU A 47 -1.55 -13.06 -17.40
CA GLU A 47 -0.83 -11.79 -17.52
C GLU A 47 -0.63 -11.11 -16.15
N ILE A 48 -1.66 -11.11 -15.30
CA ILE A 48 -1.57 -10.56 -13.93
C ILE A 48 -0.61 -11.39 -13.07
N ALA A 49 -0.69 -12.72 -13.14
CA ALA A 49 0.22 -13.61 -12.40
C ALA A 49 1.67 -13.46 -12.87
N GLU A 50 1.91 -13.29 -14.17
CA GLU A 50 3.25 -13.02 -14.73
C GLU A 50 3.78 -11.65 -14.28
N ARG A 51 2.93 -10.60 -14.27
CA ARG A 51 3.30 -9.29 -13.73
C ARG A 51 3.64 -9.35 -12.24
N PHE A 52 2.86 -10.08 -11.46
CA PHE A 52 3.08 -10.24 -10.03
C PHE A 52 4.40 -10.98 -9.73
N LYS A 53 4.67 -12.08 -10.42
CA LYS A 53 5.95 -12.81 -10.30
C LYS A 53 7.15 -11.93 -10.65
N ARG A 54 7.02 -11.14 -11.71
CA ARG A 54 8.06 -10.18 -12.14
C ARG A 54 8.32 -9.13 -11.07
N MET A 55 7.26 -8.56 -10.50
CA MET A 55 7.34 -7.56 -9.43
C MET A 55 8.02 -8.14 -8.19
N GLN A 56 7.64 -9.35 -7.74
CA GLN A 56 8.29 -10.02 -6.62
C GLN A 56 9.78 -10.30 -6.87
N HIS A 57 10.13 -10.73 -8.08
CA HIS A 57 11.53 -10.97 -8.44
C HIS A 57 12.35 -9.67 -8.46
N TYR A 58 11.77 -8.58 -8.99
CA TYR A 58 12.39 -7.26 -8.94
C TYR A 58 12.60 -6.78 -7.50
N GLU A 59 11.60 -6.88 -6.63
CA GLU A 59 11.71 -6.49 -5.22
C GLU A 59 12.82 -7.27 -4.49
N SER A 60 12.95 -8.57 -4.77
CA SER A 60 14.04 -9.39 -4.21
C SER A 60 15.41 -8.94 -4.74
N THR A 61 15.50 -8.65 -6.05
CA THR A 61 16.71 -8.14 -6.70
C THR A 61 17.11 -6.77 -6.12
N GLU A 62 16.15 -5.89 -5.90
CA GLU A 62 16.36 -4.57 -5.30
C GLU A 62 16.83 -4.66 -3.84
N ARG A 63 16.24 -5.55 -3.02
CA ARG A 63 16.71 -5.79 -1.64
C ARG A 63 18.15 -6.26 -1.62
N THR A 64 18.50 -7.19 -2.51
CA THR A 64 19.87 -7.71 -2.64
C THR A 64 20.83 -6.59 -3.03
N CYS A 65 20.48 -5.77 -4.02
CA CYS A 65 21.26 -4.63 -4.44
C CYS A 65 21.53 -3.64 -3.30
N ASN A 66 20.50 -3.24 -2.57
CA ASN A 66 20.63 -2.32 -1.44
C ASN A 66 21.53 -2.90 -0.34
N GLN A 67 21.40 -4.19 -0.03
CA GLN A 67 22.27 -4.88 0.93
C GLN A 67 23.73 -4.93 0.47
N THR A 68 23.98 -5.19 -0.81
CA THR A 68 25.33 -5.22 -1.38
C THR A 68 25.99 -3.83 -1.36
N ILE A 69 25.25 -2.77 -1.71
CA ILE A 69 25.76 -1.39 -1.65
C ILE A 69 26.16 -1.03 -0.22
N VAL A 70 25.29 -1.28 0.76
CA VAL A 70 25.59 -1.03 2.18
C VAL A 70 26.76 -1.89 2.67
N GLY A 71 26.87 -3.13 2.20
CA GLY A 71 27.94 -4.05 2.58
C GLY A 71 29.32 -3.68 2.02
N LEU A 72 29.40 -3.06 0.84
CA LEU A 72 30.66 -2.66 0.20
C LEU A 72 31.09 -1.22 0.51
N ALA A 73 30.17 -0.38 0.98
CA ALA A 73 30.45 0.99 1.38
C ALA A 73 31.59 1.16 2.41
N PRO A 74 31.74 0.30 3.45
CA PRO A 74 32.83 0.43 4.42
C PRO A 74 34.21 0.27 3.78
N THR A 75 34.35 -0.66 2.82
CA THR A 75 35.60 -0.93 2.12
C THR A 75 36.05 0.28 1.28
N VAL A 76 35.11 1.01 0.67
CA VAL A 76 35.39 2.28 -0.03
C VAL A 76 35.91 3.32 0.96
N SER A 77 35.21 3.46 2.11
CA SER A 77 35.59 4.42 3.14
C SER A 77 36.97 4.11 3.75
N GLU A 78 37.28 2.84 4.02
CA GLU A 78 38.55 2.41 4.59
C GLU A 78 39.70 2.68 3.62
N LYS A 79 39.52 2.36 2.33
CA LYS A 79 40.53 2.63 1.30
C LYS A 79 40.76 4.14 1.11
N ALA A 80 39.69 4.94 1.09
CA ALA A 80 39.79 6.40 1.04
C ALA A 80 40.51 6.97 2.29
N LEU A 81 40.24 6.43 3.48
CA LEU A 81 40.93 6.82 4.72
C LEU A 81 42.42 6.47 4.71
N LYS A 82 42.78 5.33 4.13
CA LYS A 82 44.17 4.87 4.03
C LYS A 82 44.98 5.72 3.04
N ASN A 83 44.45 5.98 1.85
CA ASN A 83 45.20 6.65 0.77
C ASN A 83 45.14 8.19 0.88
N LEU A 84 44.06 8.74 1.45
CA LEU A 84 43.92 10.16 1.78
C LEU A 84 43.97 10.36 3.30
N GLY A 85 44.94 9.69 3.94
CA GLY A 85 45.15 9.69 5.37
C GLY A 85 45.71 11.01 5.89
N THR A 86 45.14 11.50 7.00
CA THR A 86 45.55 12.77 7.63
C THR A 86 46.31 12.57 8.94
N ALA A 87 46.45 11.33 9.42
CA ALA A 87 46.97 11.01 10.75
C ALA A 87 48.43 11.44 10.93
N GLU A 88 49.30 11.13 9.97
CA GLU A 88 50.74 11.48 10.03
C GLU A 88 50.96 12.99 10.04
N ILE A 89 50.17 13.75 9.27
CA ILE A 89 50.27 15.22 9.23
C ILE A 89 49.78 15.81 10.55
N LEU A 90 48.68 15.29 11.11
CA LEU A 90 48.19 15.72 12.42
C LEU A 90 49.19 15.44 13.54
N GLU A 91 49.90 14.32 13.49
CA GLU A 91 50.97 13.99 14.43
C GLU A 91 52.16 14.95 14.31
N LYS A 92 52.63 15.21 13.08
CA LYS A 92 53.65 16.23 12.81
C LYS A 92 53.21 17.62 13.28
N LEU A 93 51.95 17.99 13.12
CA LEU A 93 51.44 19.28 13.60
C LEU A 93 51.45 19.39 15.14
N ARG A 94 51.35 18.28 15.88
CA ARG A 94 51.42 18.27 17.35
C ARG A 94 52.84 18.55 17.88
N SER A 95 53.89 18.20 17.13
CA SER A 95 55.28 18.48 17.52
C SER A 95 55.73 19.91 17.21
N ASN A 96 54.84 20.76 16.67
CA ASN A 96 55.07 22.16 16.31
C ASN A 96 56.36 22.40 15.48
N PRO A 97 56.48 21.79 14.30
CA PRO A 97 57.65 21.89 13.44
C PRO A 97 57.73 23.25 12.73
N ASP A 98 58.92 23.60 12.25
CA ASP A 98 59.20 24.87 11.58
C ASP A 98 58.36 25.05 10.29
N ASN A 99 58.00 23.96 9.60
CA ASN A 99 57.20 23.93 8.37
C ASN A 99 55.68 23.84 8.60
N LYS A 100 55.16 24.27 9.75
CA LYS A 100 53.74 24.15 10.11
C LYS A 100 52.74 24.67 9.07
N LEU A 101 53.07 25.75 8.35
CA LEU A 101 52.17 26.34 7.35
C LEU A 101 51.96 25.41 6.16
N GLU A 102 53.03 24.78 5.68
CA GLU A 102 52.98 23.82 4.57
C GLU A 102 52.14 22.59 4.95
N LEU A 103 52.31 22.09 6.18
CA LEU A 103 51.53 20.97 6.70
C LEU A 103 50.03 21.28 6.83
N TRP A 104 49.67 22.52 7.18
CA TRP A 104 48.25 22.96 7.20
C TRP A 104 47.66 23.09 5.80
N GLU A 105 48.44 23.54 4.82
CA GLU A 105 48.03 23.59 3.41
C GLU A 105 47.85 22.18 2.82
N GLU A 106 48.72 21.23 3.18
CA GLU A 106 48.59 19.84 2.78
C GLU A 106 47.38 19.16 3.44
N LEU A 107 47.16 19.39 4.74
CA LEU A 107 45.99 18.89 5.47
C LEU A 107 44.68 19.42 4.88
N LYS A 108 44.65 20.68 4.46
CA LYS A 108 43.53 21.31 3.77
C LYS A 108 43.14 20.53 2.52
N ILE A 109 44.11 20.21 1.66
CA ILE A 109 43.87 19.48 0.41
C ILE A 109 43.36 18.08 0.71
N LEU A 110 44.00 17.35 1.63
CA LEU A 110 43.63 15.96 1.95
C LEU A 110 42.24 15.85 2.59
N ALA A 111 41.88 16.75 3.50
CA ALA A 111 40.57 16.72 4.14
C ALA A 111 39.42 16.91 3.13
N PHE A 112 39.56 17.88 2.22
CA PHE A 112 38.56 18.12 1.18
C PHE A 112 38.59 17.05 0.07
N ALA A 113 39.77 16.56 -0.31
CA ALA A 113 39.87 15.45 -1.26
C ALA A 113 39.16 14.21 -0.73
N ARG A 114 39.34 13.87 0.56
CA ARG A 114 38.71 12.68 1.15
C ARG A 114 37.19 12.78 1.16
N ILE A 115 36.61 13.90 1.57
CA ILE A 115 35.14 14.04 1.62
C ILE A 115 34.52 14.04 0.21
N VAL A 116 35.18 14.66 -0.77
CA VAL A 116 34.76 14.65 -2.18
C VAL A 116 34.85 13.23 -2.75
N THR A 117 35.92 12.49 -2.46
CA THR A 117 36.06 11.08 -2.84
C THR A 117 34.93 10.23 -2.28
N LEU A 118 34.54 10.41 -1.01
CA LEU A 118 33.43 9.65 -0.42
C LEU A 118 32.11 9.91 -1.17
N VAL A 119 31.82 11.15 -1.55
CA VAL A 119 30.61 11.49 -2.32
C VAL A 119 30.61 10.83 -3.70
N TYR A 120 31.68 11.03 -4.47
CA TYR A 120 31.79 10.48 -5.83
C TYR A 120 31.81 8.95 -5.81
N ALA A 121 32.64 8.36 -4.94
CA ALA A 121 32.77 6.91 -4.87
C ALA A 121 31.48 6.22 -4.40
N SER A 122 30.76 6.81 -3.45
CA SER A 122 29.44 6.30 -3.03
C SER A 122 28.41 6.33 -4.16
N SER A 123 28.39 7.43 -4.93
CA SER A 123 27.48 7.59 -6.05
C SER A 123 27.77 6.57 -7.15
N MET A 124 29.04 6.45 -7.55
CA MET A 124 29.48 5.51 -8.57
C MET A 124 29.26 4.07 -8.15
N LEU A 125 29.57 3.71 -6.90
CA LEU A 125 29.28 2.39 -6.35
C LEU A 125 27.78 2.05 -6.43
N ALA A 126 26.92 2.98 -6.01
CA ALA A 126 25.48 2.77 -5.99
C ALA A 126 24.91 2.61 -7.40
N VAL A 127 25.33 3.45 -8.34
CA VAL A 127 24.88 3.41 -9.75
C VAL A 127 25.36 2.15 -10.46
N THR A 128 26.63 1.77 -10.30
CA THR A 128 27.19 0.57 -10.94
C THR A 128 26.56 -0.71 -10.39
N LEU A 129 26.41 -0.84 -9.06
CA LEU A 129 25.76 -2.00 -8.47
C LEU A 129 24.27 -2.08 -8.80
N LYS A 130 23.56 -0.95 -8.87
CA LYS A 130 22.16 -0.90 -9.29
C LYS A 130 22.02 -1.33 -10.75
N THR A 131 22.98 -0.99 -11.60
CA THR A 131 23.01 -1.44 -13.00
C THR A 131 23.31 -2.94 -13.10
N GLN A 132 24.41 -3.39 -12.49
CA GLN A 132 24.87 -4.78 -12.57
C GLN A 132 23.83 -5.77 -12.01
N ILE A 133 23.30 -5.51 -10.82
CA ILE A 133 22.40 -6.44 -10.12
C ILE A 133 21.02 -6.49 -10.79
N ASN A 134 20.50 -5.36 -11.29
CA ASN A 134 19.22 -5.36 -12.00
C ASN A 134 19.31 -5.96 -13.41
N LEU A 135 20.43 -5.78 -14.11
CA LEU A 135 20.69 -6.47 -15.38
C LEU A 135 20.77 -7.98 -15.14
N LEU A 136 21.56 -8.42 -14.16
CA LEU A 136 21.63 -9.84 -13.77
C LEU A 136 20.26 -10.39 -13.35
N GLY A 137 19.49 -9.61 -12.58
CA GLY A 137 18.11 -9.95 -12.20
C GLY A 137 17.20 -10.15 -13.42
N GLY A 138 17.33 -9.33 -14.45
CA GLY A 138 16.60 -9.51 -15.72
C GLY A 138 16.93 -10.84 -16.40
N TYR A 139 18.22 -11.19 -16.50
CA TYR A 139 18.67 -12.47 -17.05
C TYR A 139 18.23 -13.68 -16.21
N LEU A 140 18.31 -13.59 -14.88
CA LEU A 140 17.85 -14.65 -13.99
C LEU A 140 16.34 -14.86 -14.09
N TYR A 141 15.57 -13.77 -14.17
CA TYR A 141 14.13 -13.86 -14.39
C TYR A 141 13.83 -14.55 -15.73
N LYS A 142 14.57 -14.21 -16.79
CA LYS A 142 14.43 -14.85 -18.10
C LYS A 142 14.68 -16.36 -18.04
N ASP A 143 15.74 -16.81 -17.37
CA ASP A 143 16.04 -18.23 -17.15
C ASP A 143 14.92 -18.94 -16.36
N THR A 144 14.21 -18.25 -15.45
CA THR A 144 13.07 -18.85 -14.74
C THR A 144 11.80 -18.98 -15.59
N VAL A 145 11.64 -18.13 -16.60
CA VAL A 145 10.41 -18.06 -17.42
C VAL A 145 10.53 -18.88 -18.71
N GLU A 146 11.70 -18.90 -19.35
CA GLU A 146 11.85 -19.50 -20.69
C GLU A 146 12.01 -21.03 -20.69
N GLN A 147 12.22 -21.69 -19.53
CA GLN A 147 12.34 -23.16 -19.37
C GLN A 147 13.39 -23.89 -20.23
N ASP A 148 14.06 -23.21 -21.16
CA ASP A 148 15.26 -23.70 -21.86
C ASP A 148 16.48 -23.72 -20.92
N ASP A 149 17.53 -24.43 -21.33
CA ASP A 149 18.78 -24.61 -20.56
C ASP A 149 19.24 -23.31 -19.91
N LYS A 150 19.43 -23.34 -18.58
CA LYS A 150 19.87 -22.19 -17.77
C LYS A 150 21.14 -21.59 -18.37
N GLN A 151 21.03 -20.39 -18.93
CA GLN A 151 22.15 -19.72 -19.56
C GLN A 151 23.11 -19.15 -18.51
N VAL A 152 22.58 -18.68 -17.38
CA VAL A 152 23.35 -18.05 -16.31
C VAL A 152 23.78 -19.07 -15.26
N THR A 153 24.98 -19.66 -15.45
CA THR A 153 25.59 -20.53 -14.44
C THR A 153 26.09 -19.75 -13.22
N VAL A 154 26.25 -20.43 -12.08
CA VAL A 154 26.76 -19.82 -10.84
C VAL A 154 28.16 -19.21 -11.07
N ASP A 155 28.99 -19.82 -11.91
CA ASP A 155 30.32 -19.31 -12.25
C ASP A 155 30.26 -17.98 -13.03
N ILE A 156 29.26 -17.82 -13.92
CA ILE A 156 29.04 -16.56 -14.64
C ILE A 156 28.57 -15.48 -13.67
N GLN A 157 27.66 -15.80 -12.74
CA GLN A 157 27.17 -14.83 -11.73
C GLN A 157 28.30 -14.32 -10.84
N THR A 158 29.14 -15.23 -10.33
CA THR A 158 30.25 -14.87 -9.44
C THR A 158 31.31 -14.05 -10.16
N THR A 159 31.64 -14.42 -11.40
CA THR A 159 32.60 -13.68 -12.24
C THR A 159 32.06 -12.31 -12.66
N TYR A 160 30.76 -12.21 -12.94
CA TYR A 160 30.13 -10.93 -13.30
C TYR A 160 30.05 -9.97 -12.11
N LEU A 161 29.62 -10.44 -10.94
CA LEU A 161 29.54 -9.62 -9.73
C LEU A 161 30.93 -9.25 -9.17
N SER A 162 31.98 -10.03 -9.45
CA SER A 162 33.34 -9.70 -9.02
C SER A 162 33.95 -8.53 -9.79
N MET A 163 33.37 -8.10 -10.92
CA MET A 163 33.87 -6.96 -11.69
C MET A 163 33.92 -5.67 -10.87
N ILE A 164 33.00 -5.49 -9.90
CA ILE A 164 33.02 -4.33 -9.00
C ILE A 164 34.30 -4.27 -8.16
N GLN A 165 35.05 -5.37 -8.01
CA GLN A 165 36.33 -5.37 -7.33
C GLN A 165 37.38 -4.52 -8.07
N HIS A 166 37.24 -4.32 -9.38
CA HIS A 166 38.09 -3.38 -10.12
C HIS A 166 37.92 -1.95 -9.60
N PHE A 167 36.67 -1.52 -9.36
CA PHE A 167 36.38 -0.23 -8.74
C PHE A 167 37.02 -0.14 -7.35
N MET A 168 36.89 -1.18 -6.53
CA MET A 168 37.48 -1.22 -5.18
C MET A 168 39.01 -1.26 -5.18
N GLY A 169 39.61 -1.67 -6.30
CA GLY A 169 41.03 -1.68 -6.59
C GLY A 169 41.49 -0.41 -7.31
N ASP A 170 42.08 -0.59 -8.48
CA ASP A 170 42.74 0.47 -9.27
C ASP A 170 41.79 1.63 -9.61
N GLY A 171 40.50 1.36 -9.82
CA GLY A 171 39.51 2.38 -10.18
C GLY A 171 39.34 3.45 -9.10
N LEU A 172 39.26 3.07 -7.83
CA LEU A 172 39.18 4.03 -6.72
C LEU A 172 40.49 4.81 -6.54
N ASP A 173 41.63 4.19 -6.84
CA ASP A 173 42.93 4.88 -6.79
C ASP A 173 43.03 5.98 -7.87
N GLU A 174 42.63 5.67 -9.11
CA GLU A 174 42.56 6.64 -10.19
C GLU A 174 41.56 7.78 -9.89
N LEU A 175 40.41 7.44 -9.28
CA LEU A 175 39.41 8.42 -8.85
C LEU A 175 39.98 9.36 -7.78
N MET A 176 40.67 8.81 -6.77
CA MET A 176 41.29 9.61 -5.71
C MET A 176 42.36 10.55 -6.24
N ASP A 177 43.20 10.11 -7.19
CA ASP A 177 44.22 10.96 -7.80
C ASP A 177 43.61 12.09 -8.64
N THR A 178 42.57 11.77 -9.41
CA THR A 178 41.80 12.75 -10.20
C THR A 178 41.16 13.80 -9.29
N ILE A 179 40.50 13.36 -8.22
CA ILE A 179 39.88 14.27 -7.24
C ILE A 179 40.94 15.11 -6.53
N ARG A 180 42.04 14.51 -6.07
CA ARG A 180 43.12 15.23 -5.37
C ARG A 180 43.72 16.32 -6.24
N LYS A 181 43.97 16.06 -7.53
CA LYS A 181 44.48 17.04 -8.49
C LYS A 181 43.52 18.23 -8.66
N ASN A 182 42.23 17.96 -8.83
CA ASN A 182 41.21 19.00 -9.02
C ASN A 182 40.96 19.81 -7.75
N VAL A 183 40.86 19.14 -6.59
CA VAL A 183 40.76 19.79 -5.29
C VAL A 183 41.98 20.67 -5.02
N THR A 184 43.20 20.21 -5.35
CA THR A 184 44.41 21.04 -5.23
C THR A 184 44.29 22.32 -6.06
N THR A 185 43.84 22.22 -7.31
CA THR A 185 43.68 23.36 -8.22
C THR A 185 42.66 24.38 -7.70
N VAL A 186 41.55 23.93 -7.14
CA VAL A 186 40.51 24.82 -6.58
C VAL A 186 40.96 25.42 -5.24
N MET A 187 41.51 24.59 -4.35
CA MET A 187 41.86 24.98 -2.98
C MET A 187 43.11 25.88 -2.89
N GLN A 188 43.98 25.89 -3.91
CA GLN A 188 45.11 26.83 -3.99
C GLN A 188 44.67 28.31 -4.02
N ARG A 189 43.44 28.60 -4.44
CA ARG A 189 42.88 29.96 -4.50
C ARG A 189 42.46 30.49 -3.13
N TYR A 190 42.35 29.62 -2.12
CA TYR A 190 41.84 29.96 -0.80
C TYR A 190 42.95 29.93 0.25
N SER A 191 43.18 31.07 0.92
CA SER A 191 44.16 31.15 2.02
C SER A 191 43.60 30.59 3.33
N LEU A 192 44.45 30.02 4.19
CA LEU A 192 44.03 29.49 5.50
C LEU A 192 43.31 30.51 6.41
N LYS A 193 43.62 31.80 6.26
CA LYS A 193 43.02 32.90 7.04
C LYS A 193 41.70 33.42 6.47
N GLN A 194 41.33 33.00 5.26
CA GLN A 194 40.13 33.47 4.59
C GLN A 194 38.88 33.09 5.40
N GLN A 195 38.00 34.07 5.56
CA GLN A 195 36.73 33.92 6.26
C GLN A 195 35.67 33.51 5.24
N LEU A 196 35.02 32.36 5.47
CA LEU A 196 34.00 31.81 4.59
C LEU A 196 32.66 31.79 5.33
N THR A 197 31.60 32.15 4.62
CA THR A 197 30.22 31.89 5.02
C THR A 197 29.79 30.48 4.61
N LEU A 198 28.63 30.02 5.08
CA LEU A 198 28.06 28.75 4.64
C LEU A 198 27.83 28.71 3.11
N ALA A 199 27.36 29.82 2.53
CA ALA A 199 27.19 29.97 1.09
C ALA A 199 28.53 29.94 0.32
N ASP A 200 29.60 30.49 0.89
CA ASP A 200 30.94 30.39 0.31
C ASP A 200 31.45 28.93 0.34
N ALA A 201 31.12 28.17 1.39
CA ALA A 201 31.45 26.74 1.48
C ALA A 201 30.67 25.89 0.46
N GLU A 202 29.39 26.19 0.23
CA GLU A 202 28.59 25.57 -0.82
C GLU A 202 29.17 25.88 -2.22
N THR A 203 29.51 27.16 -2.46
CA THR A 203 30.14 27.60 -3.71
C THR A 203 31.49 26.91 -3.95
N LEU A 204 32.24 26.60 -2.88
CA LEU A 204 33.49 25.85 -2.95
C LEU A 204 33.25 24.43 -3.44
N PHE A 205 32.30 23.68 -2.86
CA PHE A 205 31.98 22.33 -3.33
C PHE A 205 31.44 22.33 -4.76
N TRP A 206 30.61 23.32 -5.11
CA TRP A 206 30.15 23.52 -6.48
C TRP A 206 31.31 23.78 -7.45
N SER A 207 32.29 24.60 -7.06
CA SER A 207 33.48 24.86 -7.87
C SER A 207 34.33 23.61 -8.10
N ILE A 208 34.44 22.73 -7.10
CA ILE A 208 35.11 21.43 -7.22
C ILE A 208 34.33 20.53 -8.19
N GLN A 209 33.00 20.47 -8.07
CA GLN A 209 32.15 19.69 -8.96
C GLN A 209 32.30 20.14 -10.42
N VAL A 210 32.26 21.45 -10.67
CA VAL A 210 32.44 22.03 -12.02
C VAL A 210 33.83 21.71 -12.60
N ALA A 211 34.89 21.81 -11.79
CA ALA A 211 36.24 21.44 -12.23
C ALA A 211 36.30 19.96 -12.66
N LEU A 212 35.73 19.05 -11.85
CA LEU A 212 35.66 17.61 -12.15
C LEU A 212 34.77 17.27 -13.35
N SER A 213 33.75 18.07 -13.64
CA SER A 213 32.88 17.89 -14.81
C SER A 213 33.49 18.42 -16.12
N SER A 214 34.51 19.28 -16.03
CA SER A 214 35.15 19.93 -17.17
C SER A 214 36.34 19.18 -17.78
N GLU A 215 36.92 18.21 -17.06
CA GLU A 215 38.00 17.37 -17.58
C GLU A 215 37.48 16.30 -18.56
N ASP A 216 38.30 15.94 -19.55
CA ASP A 216 37.96 14.90 -20.53
C ASP A 216 37.74 13.52 -19.88
N ASN A 217 38.43 13.24 -18.76
CA ASN A 217 38.25 12.03 -17.95
C ASN A 217 37.31 12.29 -16.75
N SER A 218 36.17 12.93 -16.99
CA SER A 218 35.24 13.27 -15.92
C SER A 218 34.68 12.02 -15.24
N PRO A 219 34.77 11.87 -13.90
CA PRO A 219 34.29 10.68 -13.20
C PRO A 219 32.82 10.32 -13.44
N THR A 220 31.98 11.31 -13.74
CA THR A 220 30.55 11.08 -13.99
C THR A 220 30.24 10.64 -15.41
N LYS A 221 31.01 11.12 -16.40
CA LYS A 221 30.84 10.76 -17.81
C LYS A 221 31.57 9.46 -18.16
N CYS A 222 32.73 9.23 -17.53
CA CYS A 222 33.57 8.06 -17.73
C CYS A 222 33.37 7.03 -16.61
N ILE A 223 32.19 6.93 -16.02
CA ILE A 223 31.94 6.03 -14.87
C ILE A 223 32.36 4.58 -15.14
N ALA A 224 32.17 4.10 -16.38
CA ALA A 224 32.56 2.76 -16.78
C ALA A 224 34.08 2.54 -16.70
N SER A 225 34.91 3.52 -17.07
CA SER A 225 36.38 3.37 -17.05
C SER A 225 36.94 3.22 -15.64
N TYR A 226 36.26 3.80 -14.64
CA TYR A 226 36.61 3.65 -13.23
C TYR A 226 36.05 2.38 -12.61
N THR A 227 34.88 1.90 -13.08
CA THR A 227 34.12 0.87 -12.36
C THR A 227 34.22 -0.53 -12.96
N LEU A 228 34.56 -0.64 -14.25
CA LEU A 228 34.64 -1.89 -14.98
C LEU A 228 36.08 -2.21 -15.43
N PRO A 229 36.51 -3.49 -15.38
CA PRO A 229 37.82 -3.90 -15.87
C PRO A 229 37.91 -3.85 -17.40
N LYS A 230 39.04 -3.39 -17.95
CA LYS A 230 39.26 -3.26 -19.41
C LYS A 230 39.31 -4.60 -20.16
N GLU A 231 39.66 -5.69 -19.48
CA GLU A 231 39.77 -7.03 -20.07
C GLU A 231 39.11 -8.09 -19.17
N ILE A 232 38.25 -8.93 -19.76
CA ILE A 232 37.59 -10.07 -19.10
C ILE A 232 37.81 -11.32 -19.95
N ASN A 233 38.04 -12.46 -19.29
CA ASN A 233 38.15 -13.76 -19.94
C ASN A 233 36.75 -14.26 -20.33
N ARG A 234 36.51 -14.52 -21.63
CA ARG A 234 35.16 -14.45 -22.23
C ARG A 234 34.51 -15.82 -22.41
N SER A 235 33.37 -16.04 -21.74
CA SER A 235 32.29 -16.84 -22.31
C SER A 235 31.37 -15.92 -23.13
N ASP A 236 30.69 -16.46 -24.15
CA ASP A 236 29.85 -15.65 -25.06
C ASP A 236 28.78 -14.84 -24.30
N LEU A 237 28.17 -15.41 -23.26
CA LEU A 237 27.16 -14.74 -22.43
C LEU A 237 27.76 -13.66 -21.52
N LEU A 238 28.91 -13.94 -20.88
CA LEU A 238 29.54 -12.97 -19.98
C LEU A 238 30.03 -11.73 -20.75
N SER A 239 30.54 -11.91 -21.97
CA SER A 239 30.89 -10.79 -22.86
C SER A 239 29.66 -9.94 -23.18
N LYS A 240 28.53 -10.59 -23.48
CA LYS A 240 27.29 -9.88 -23.79
C LYS A 240 26.77 -9.07 -22.61
N MET A 241 26.73 -9.66 -21.41
CA MET A 241 26.30 -8.95 -20.19
C MET A 241 27.24 -7.79 -19.85
N TYR A 242 28.54 -7.95 -20.10
CA TYR A 242 29.52 -6.88 -19.93
C TYR A 242 29.26 -5.72 -20.90
N ASP A 243 29.10 -6.00 -22.19
CA ASP A 243 28.85 -4.99 -23.22
C ASP A 243 27.53 -4.25 -22.95
N GLU A 244 26.46 -4.97 -22.55
CA GLU A 244 25.18 -4.35 -22.16
C GLU A 244 25.30 -3.48 -20.89
N THR A 245 26.17 -3.86 -19.94
CA THR A 245 26.46 -3.03 -18.76
C THR A 245 27.23 -1.78 -19.13
N LEU A 246 28.21 -1.92 -20.03
CA LEU A 246 29.00 -0.81 -20.54
C LEU A 246 28.10 0.21 -21.25
N ASP A 247 27.22 -0.24 -22.14
CA ASP A 247 26.27 0.61 -22.85
C ASP A 247 25.34 1.40 -21.90
N VAL A 248 24.85 0.75 -20.85
CA VAL A 248 24.01 1.42 -19.83
C VAL A 248 24.83 2.45 -19.06
N LEU A 249 26.05 2.11 -18.63
CA LEU A 249 26.90 3.00 -17.85
C LEU A 249 27.41 4.21 -18.64
N GLU A 250 27.61 4.06 -19.95
CA GLU A 250 27.98 5.17 -20.86
C GLU A 250 26.78 6.03 -21.30
N SER A 251 25.56 5.69 -20.87
CA SER A 251 24.37 6.46 -21.19
C SER A 251 24.35 7.84 -20.51
N ALA A 252 23.72 8.81 -21.19
CA ALA A 252 23.49 10.14 -20.64
C ALA A 252 22.63 10.09 -19.37
N GLU A 253 21.67 9.17 -19.31
CA GLU A 253 20.79 8.98 -18.15
C GLU A 253 21.60 8.60 -16.90
N VAL A 254 22.54 7.67 -17.01
CA VAL A 254 23.41 7.26 -15.90
C VAL A 254 24.30 8.41 -15.43
N SER A 255 24.86 9.19 -16.36
CA SER A 255 25.64 10.38 -16.03
C SER A 255 24.83 11.39 -15.22
N ASP A 256 23.57 11.62 -15.59
CA ASP A 256 22.65 12.52 -14.90
C ASP A 256 22.23 12.00 -13.51
N VAL A 257 22.00 10.69 -13.37
CA VAL A 257 21.74 10.08 -12.06
C VAL A 257 22.95 10.24 -11.13
N CYS A 258 24.16 10.00 -11.66
CA CYS A 258 25.40 10.13 -10.91
C CYS A 258 25.62 11.58 -10.44
N LEU A 259 25.45 12.56 -11.32
CA LEU A 259 25.54 14.00 -11.00
C LEU A 259 24.48 14.44 -9.98
N SER A 260 23.26 13.93 -10.10
CA SER A 260 22.19 14.22 -9.15
C SER A 260 22.51 13.70 -7.76
N ASN A 261 23.04 12.47 -7.65
CA ASN A 261 23.49 11.90 -6.40
C ASN A 261 24.66 12.70 -5.80
N ILE A 262 25.65 13.08 -6.61
CA ILE A 262 26.78 13.90 -6.15
C ILE A 262 26.29 15.26 -5.58
N SER A 263 25.36 15.90 -6.27
CA SER A 263 24.79 17.19 -5.82
C SER A 263 24.03 17.03 -4.50
N ASN A 264 23.27 15.94 -4.35
CA ASN A 264 22.61 15.58 -3.08
C ASN A 264 23.63 15.28 -1.97
N GLY A 265 24.76 14.67 -2.32
CA GLY A 265 25.85 14.36 -1.38
C GLY A 265 26.57 15.61 -0.89
N PHE A 266 26.84 16.57 -1.76
CA PHE A 266 27.38 17.87 -1.36
C PHE A 266 26.40 18.68 -0.52
N SER A 267 25.11 18.64 -0.85
CA SER A 267 24.07 19.27 -0.03
C SER A 267 24.07 18.69 1.39
N LEU A 268 24.17 17.36 1.54
CA LEU A 268 24.28 16.71 2.84
C LEU A 268 25.54 17.13 3.62
N ILE A 269 26.67 17.34 2.94
CA ILE A 269 27.90 17.86 3.57
C ILE A 269 27.67 19.28 4.08
N VAL A 270 27.07 20.14 3.25
CA VAL A 270 26.78 21.54 3.62
C VAL A 270 25.81 21.60 4.80
N ASP A 271 24.77 20.75 4.82
CA ASP A 271 23.85 20.61 5.96
C ASP A 271 24.61 20.23 7.23
N LYS A 272 25.55 19.28 7.14
CA LYS A 272 26.41 18.88 8.28
C LYS A 272 27.36 20.00 8.71
N LEU A 273 27.84 20.81 7.78
CA LEU A 273 28.65 21.98 8.10
C LEU A 273 27.81 23.09 8.76
N ALA A 274 26.55 23.25 8.38
CA ALA A 274 25.65 24.27 8.93
C ALA A 274 25.47 24.14 10.45
N GLU A 275 25.46 22.91 10.98
CA GLU A 275 25.44 22.63 12.43
C GLU A 275 26.60 23.34 13.15
N TYR A 276 27.79 23.36 12.56
CA TYR A 276 28.98 24.01 13.14
C TYR A 276 28.99 25.53 12.94
N TYR A 277 28.33 26.04 11.89
CA TYR A 277 28.13 27.49 11.73
C TYR A 277 27.15 28.03 12.77
N ALA A 278 26.09 27.30 13.10
CA ALA A 278 25.13 27.67 14.15
C ALA A 278 25.78 27.76 15.54
N GLU A 279 26.76 26.91 15.85
CA GLU A 279 27.47 26.92 17.14
C GLU A 279 28.56 28.00 17.26
N ALA A 280 29.00 28.59 16.15
CA ALA A 280 30.04 29.62 16.13
C ALA A 280 29.51 31.04 16.50
N GLU A 281 28.25 31.15 16.94
CA GLU A 281 27.64 32.40 17.39
C GLU A 281 28.41 32.96 18.62
N PRO A 282 28.74 34.27 18.67
CA PRO A 282 29.54 34.81 19.76
C PRO A 282 28.80 34.75 21.10
N ALA A 283 29.44 34.10 22.09
CA ALA A 283 29.09 34.13 23.51
C ALA A 283 29.26 35.54 24.13
N ALA A 284 28.47 36.52 23.68
CA ALA A 284 28.52 37.91 24.13
C ALA A 284 27.30 38.37 24.96
N THR A 285 26.44 37.45 25.43
CA THR A 285 25.25 37.81 26.22
C THR A 285 25.07 36.99 27.51
N GLN A 286 26.17 36.61 28.17
CA GLN A 286 26.12 36.07 29.54
C GLN A 286 27.13 36.76 30.46
N GLN A 287 26.82 37.97 30.92
CA GLN A 287 27.28 38.49 32.21
C GLN A 287 26.23 39.45 32.81
N ASN A 288 25.39 38.93 33.70
CA ASN A 288 25.25 39.39 35.10
C ASN A 288 24.07 38.68 35.76
N GLY A 289 24.38 37.91 36.81
CA GLY A 289 23.39 37.20 37.61
C GLY A 289 22.80 38.07 38.72
N ALA A 290 21.56 37.74 39.12
CA ALA A 290 21.16 37.47 40.51
C ALA A 290 19.70 37.00 40.54
N SER A 291 19.48 35.87 41.23
CA SER A 291 18.29 35.48 42.02
C SER A 291 16.97 36.24 41.78
N THR A 292 15.85 35.54 41.51
CA THR A 292 14.89 35.03 42.52
C THR A 292 13.70 34.35 41.82
N LYS A 293 13.12 33.31 42.45
CA LYS A 293 11.83 32.69 42.11
C LYS A 293 10.70 33.73 41.97
N ALA A 294 9.87 33.65 40.92
CA ALA A 294 8.39 33.67 40.98
C ALA A 294 7.73 33.91 39.60
N ALA A 295 6.65 33.15 39.38
CA ALA A 295 5.45 33.47 38.61
C ALA A 295 5.52 33.63 37.07
N LEU A 296 4.64 32.86 36.43
CA LEU A 296 4.09 33.11 35.10
C LEU A 296 3.62 34.57 34.96
N ASN A 297 3.91 35.18 33.81
CA ASN A 297 2.93 35.98 33.09
C ASN A 297 3.26 36.11 31.61
N VAL A 298 2.22 35.94 30.80
CA VAL A 298 2.16 36.19 29.37
C VAL A 298 2.43 37.67 29.10
N VAL A 299 3.41 37.98 28.25
CA VAL A 299 3.49 39.25 27.53
C VAL A 299 3.92 38.98 26.08
N ALA A 300 3.07 39.50 25.20
CA ALA A 300 3.21 39.86 23.79
C ALA A 300 4.56 39.73 23.07
N ALA A 301 4.42 39.36 21.80
CA ALA A 301 5.37 39.50 20.69
C ALA A 301 6.38 40.65 20.84
N ALA A 302 7.66 40.28 20.90
CA ALA A 302 8.81 41.10 20.48
C ALA A 302 10.03 40.17 20.24
N ASP A 303 10.51 40.15 19.01
CA ASP A 303 11.84 39.73 18.54
C ASP A 303 12.49 38.47 19.15
N CYS A 304 12.09 37.29 18.64
CA CYS A 304 13.03 36.18 18.56
C CYS A 304 13.99 36.44 17.38
N GLY A 305 15.12 37.09 17.65
CA GLY A 305 16.21 37.23 16.69
C GLY A 305 16.78 35.88 16.30
N VAL A 306 16.22 35.25 15.26
CA VAL A 306 16.91 34.17 14.54
C VAL A 306 17.95 34.85 13.67
N SER A 307 19.19 34.88 14.17
CA SER A 307 20.35 35.29 13.39
C SER A 307 20.42 34.46 12.12
N ASN A 308 20.45 35.09 10.95
CA ASN A 308 20.63 34.39 9.68
C ASN A 308 22.02 33.71 9.67
N ILE A 309 22.05 32.37 9.77
CA ILE A 309 23.28 31.54 9.81
C ILE A 309 24.22 31.86 8.64
N ASN A 310 23.68 32.30 7.50
CA ASN A 310 24.46 32.69 6.32
C ASN A 310 25.37 33.91 6.54
N ASN A 311 25.16 34.69 7.61
CA ASN A 311 26.01 35.84 7.95
C ASN A 311 27.21 35.47 8.84
N ILE A 312 27.25 34.24 9.37
CA ILE A 312 28.33 33.76 10.23
C ILE A 312 29.54 33.43 9.36
N LYS A 313 30.72 33.91 9.78
CA LYS A 313 31.98 33.72 9.06
C LYS A 313 32.94 32.87 9.88
N ILE A 314 33.43 31.77 9.31
CA ILE A 314 34.42 30.89 9.91
C ILE A 314 35.68 30.90 9.03
N SER A 315 36.85 31.04 9.66
CA SER A 315 38.12 30.93 8.94
C SER A 315 38.32 29.53 8.38
N LEU A 316 38.83 29.40 7.16
CA LEU A 316 39.10 28.11 6.53
C LEU A 316 39.97 27.18 7.41
N ALA A 317 40.95 27.72 8.14
CA ALA A 317 41.74 26.97 9.12
C ALA A 317 40.92 26.25 10.20
N LYS A 318 39.75 26.79 10.59
CA LYS A 318 38.80 26.17 11.55
C LYS A 318 37.86 25.16 10.88
N LEU A 319 37.61 25.28 9.57
CA LEU A 319 36.79 24.32 8.83
C LEU A 319 37.54 23.03 8.51
N ILE A 320 38.87 23.08 8.33
CA ILE A 320 39.68 21.91 7.99
C ILE A 320 39.50 20.76 9.01
N PRO A 321 39.63 20.97 10.33
CA PRO A 321 39.38 19.90 11.31
C PRO A 321 37.95 19.36 11.30
N ILE A 322 36.96 20.21 10.98
CA ILE A 322 35.54 19.83 10.92
C ILE A 322 35.29 18.90 9.72
N VAL A 323 35.70 19.33 8.52
CA VAL A 323 35.60 18.53 7.28
C VAL A 323 36.39 17.22 7.40
N ASN A 324 37.56 17.29 8.04
CA ASN A 324 38.34 16.11 8.36
C ASN A 324 37.60 15.18 9.34
N GLY A 325 36.95 15.74 10.37
CA GLY A 325 36.15 14.99 11.35
C GLY A 325 34.96 14.27 10.73
N LEU A 326 34.24 14.92 9.81
CA LEU A 326 33.11 14.33 9.08
C LEU A 326 33.51 13.07 8.31
N SER A 327 34.71 13.05 7.76
CA SER A 327 35.21 11.95 6.92
C SER A 327 36.11 10.95 7.66
N SER A 328 36.17 11.00 9.00
CA SER A 328 37.15 10.24 9.82
C SER A 328 36.64 8.93 10.44
N LYS A 329 35.33 8.68 10.44
CA LYS A 329 34.74 7.43 10.99
C LYS A 329 34.51 6.43 9.86
N ALA A 330 35.11 5.25 9.94
CA ALA A 330 34.76 4.10 9.12
C ALA A 330 33.65 3.27 9.78
N LEU A 331 32.70 2.79 8.98
CA LEU A 331 31.62 1.89 9.37
C LEU A 331 32.22 0.63 10.04
N GLY A 332 32.09 0.49 11.36
CA GLY A 332 32.51 -0.72 12.09
C GLY A 332 33.49 -0.57 13.27
N SER A 333 33.95 0.63 13.63
CA SER A 333 34.76 0.81 14.85
C SER A 333 33.92 0.90 16.14
N SER A 334 33.24 -0.19 16.47
CA SER A 334 32.66 -0.40 17.81
C SER A 334 33.38 -1.53 18.56
N ALA A 335 34.66 -1.32 18.90
CA ALA A 335 35.35 -2.11 19.93
C ALA A 335 36.66 -1.43 20.39
N GLY A 336 36.67 -0.94 21.64
CA GLY A 336 37.83 -0.95 22.54
C GLY A 336 39.06 -0.06 22.26
N GLY A 337 39.29 0.93 23.15
CA GLY A 337 40.64 1.31 23.61
C GLY A 337 41.44 2.33 22.78
N ALA A 338 41.75 3.47 23.40
CA ALA A 338 42.49 4.65 22.89
C ALA A 338 44.00 4.38 22.57
N PRO A 339 44.83 5.34 22.06
CA PRO A 339 44.79 6.79 22.32
C PRO A 339 44.97 7.71 21.08
N GLY A 340 44.28 8.84 21.09
CA GLY A 340 44.53 9.89 20.10
C GLY A 340 43.45 10.94 19.96
N THR A 341 42.98 11.51 21.07
CA THR A 341 42.29 12.81 20.99
C THR A 341 43.22 13.79 20.29
N ASN A 342 42.87 14.21 19.08
CA ASN A 342 43.52 15.33 18.40
C ASN A 342 43.29 16.57 19.28
N GLY A 343 44.29 16.95 20.07
CA GLY A 343 44.25 18.07 21.04
C GLY A 343 44.06 19.46 20.43
N LEU A 344 43.48 19.56 19.24
CA LEU A 344 43.06 20.80 18.59
C LEU A 344 41.54 21.03 18.66
N THR A 345 40.78 20.09 19.21
CA THR A 345 39.33 20.20 19.44
C THR A 345 38.98 19.85 20.90
N ASN A 346 39.49 20.63 21.87
CA ASN A 346 38.97 20.53 23.23
C ASN A 346 37.59 21.20 23.28
N GLY A 347 36.52 20.40 23.19
CA GLY A 347 35.15 20.86 23.51
C GLY A 347 33.99 20.34 22.65
N PHE A 348 34.20 19.50 21.63
CA PHE A 348 33.11 19.05 20.75
C PHE A 348 32.67 17.61 21.06
N ASP A 349 31.40 17.45 21.47
CA ASP A 349 30.78 16.20 21.91
C ASP A 349 30.92 15.04 20.91
N GLN A 350 31.46 13.91 21.37
CA GLN A 350 31.67 12.69 20.58
C GLN A 350 30.36 11.95 20.19
N HIS A 351 29.21 12.37 20.70
CA HIS A 351 27.90 11.73 20.51
C HIS A 351 27.11 12.19 19.26
N ARG A 352 27.55 13.23 18.53
CA ARG A 352 26.77 13.85 17.43
C ARG A 352 27.13 13.43 16.00
N ASN A 353 28.32 12.88 15.76
CA ASN A 353 28.75 12.52 14.40
C ASN A 353 28.31 11.10 14.02
N GLY A 354 27.20 10.99 13.28
CA GLY A 354 26.85 9.80 12.50
C GLY A 354 27.89 9.54 11.40
N ASP A 355 27.97 8.29 10.93
CA ASP A 355 28.89 7.91 9.85
C ASP A 355 28.49 8.60 8.53
N MET A 356 29.42 9.38 7.96
CA MET A 356 29.18 10.12 6.72
C MET A 356 28.96 9.18 5.53
N MET A 357 29.69 8.07 5.46
CA MET A 357 29.54 7.09 4.38
C MET A 357 28.16 6.44 4.44
N ALA A 358 27.71 6.05 5.63
CA ALA A 358 26.38 5.50 5.85
C ALA A 358 25.27 6.49 5.44
N SER A 359 25.45 7.77 5.79
CA SER A 359 24.49 8.83 5.50
C SER A 359 24.39 9.12 4.00
N LEU A 360 25.52 9.11 3.29
CA LEU A 360 25.56 9.28 1.82
C LEU A 360 24.85 8.13 1.11
N VAL A 361 25.17 6.88 1.47
CA VAL A 361 24.56 5.69 0.86
C VAL A 361 23.05 5.65 1.11
N ALA A 362 22.61 5.93 2.34
CA ALA A 362 21.19 6.00 2.66
C ALA A 362 20.47 7.07 1.83
N ARG A 363 21.06 8.26 1.67
CA ARG A 363 20.49 9.36 0.87
C ARG A 363 20.39 9.00 -0.61
N PHE A 364 21.43 8.37 -1.17
CA PHE A 364 21.45 8.00 -2.59
C PHE A 364 20.44 6.90 -2.91
N MET A 365 20.35 5.87 -2.06
CA MET A 365 19.37 4.78 -2.20
C MET A 365 17.91 5.26 -2.15
N GLN A 366 17.64 6.38 -1.48
CA GLN A 366 16.29 6.96 -1.39
C GLN A 366 15.92 7.83 -2.60
N THR A 367 16.89 8.21 -3.43
CA THR A 367 16.68 9.14 -4.56
C THR A 367 15.84 8.49 -5.68
N GLU A 368 14.78 9.17 -6.13
CA GLU A 368 13.86 8.67 -7.16
C GLU A 368 14.57 8.33 -8.48
N LYS A 369 15.54 9.14 -8.89
CA LYS A 369 16.32 8.90 -10.12
C LYS A 369 17.08 7.57 -10.09
N LEU A 370 17.69 7.22 -8.95
CA LEU A 370 18.44 5.95 -8.81
C LEU A 370 17.49 4.75 -8.75
N LYS A 371 16.32 4.90 -8.13
CA LYS A 371 15.26 3.87 -8.14
C LYS A 371 14.74 3.63 -9.54
N THR A 372 14.44 4.70 -10.28
CA THR A 372 13.94 4.66 -11.65
C THR A 372 14.94 3.99 -12.59
N LEU A 373 16.24 4.31 -12.46
CA LEU A 373 17.30 3.62 -13.21
C LEU A 373 17.26 2.10 -12.98
N GLY A 374 17.12 1.66 -11.72
CA GLY A 374 17.04 0.24 -11.41
C GLY A 374 15.85 -0.48 -12.06
N VAL A 375 14.67 0.16 -12.05
CA VAL A 375 13.46 -0.36 -12.71
C VAL A 375 13.68 -0.44 -14.21
N ASN A 376 14.17 0.64 -14.84
CA ASN A 376 14.36 0.70 -16.30
C ASN A 376 15.36 -0.36 -16.79
N VAL A 377 16.48 -0.52 -16.08
CA VAL A 377 17.48 -1.56 -16.40
C VAL A 377 16.84 -2.94 -16.26
N TYR A 378 16.18 -3.22 -15.14
CA TYR A 378 15.54 -4.51 -14.93
C TYR A 378 14.50 -4.82 -16.01
N GLU A 379 13.60 -3.88 -16.33
CA GLU A 379 12.58 -4.08 -17.34
C GLU A 379 13.18 -4.33 -18.73
N THR A 380 14.18 -3.55 -19.11
CA THR A 380 14.86 -3.67 -20.42
C THR A 380 15.39 -5.07 -20.65
N PHE A 381 16.04 -5.65 -19.64
CA PHE A 381 16.68 -6.97 -19.74
C PHE A 381 15.77 -8.14 -19.29
N CYS A 382 14.60 -7.85 -18.70
CA CYS A 382 13.56 -8.82 -18.37
C CYS A 382 12.67 -9.17 -19.58
N HIS A 383 12.58 -8.29 -20.58
CA HIS A 383 11.75 -8.55 -21.76
C HIS A 383 12.43 -9.56 -22.72
N ALA A 384 11.73 -10.65 -23.02
CA ALA A 384 12.08 -11.53 -24.14
C ALA A 384 12.01 -10.73 -25.43
N VAL A 385 13.13 -10.17 -25.87
CA VAL A 385 13.22 -9.53 -27.18
C VAL A 385 13.08 -10.62 -28.23
N ARG A 386 11.85 -10.83 -28.69
CA ARG A 386 11.61 -11.19 -30.07
C ARG A 386 12.12 -10.00 -30.88
N ASN A 387 13.37 -10.09 -31.32
CA ASN A 387 14.03 -9.09 -32.16
C ASN A 387 13.10 -8.61 -33.28
N LEU A 388 12.55 -7.41 -33.13
CA LEU A 388 12.30 -6.43 -34.20
C LEU A 388 11.61 -5.19 -33.59
N LEU A 389 12.29 -4.05 -33.74
CA LEU A 389 11.83 -2.66 -33.56
C LEU A 389 12.16 -1.92 -32.25
N ILE A 390 13.40 -2.06 -31.76
CA ILE A 390 14.08 -0.94 -31.07
C ILE A 390 14.86 -0.16 -32.12
N ALA A 391 14.12 0.54 -32.97
CA ALA A 391 14.62 1.60 -33.85
C ALA A 391 13.53 2.66 -34.16
N ALA A 392 12.33 2.55 -33.59
CA ALA A 392 11.21 3.45 -33.89
C ALA A 392 10.52 4.06 -32.65
N ALA A 393 10.98 3.77 -31.43
CA ALA A 393 10.30 4.20 -30.20
C ALA A 393 11.02 5.31 -29.41
N VAL A 394 12.03 5.97 -30.00
CA VAL A 394 12.58 7.26 -29.50
C VAL A 394 11.90 8.45 -30.21
N GLY A 395 10.84 8.21 -30.99
CA GLY A 395 10.27 9.19 -31.91
C GLY A 395 8.79 9.56 -31.77
N THR A 396 8.08 9.16 -30.70
CA THR A 396 6.63 9.47 -30.56
C THR A 396 6.17 9.71 -29.12
N SER A 397 6.83 10.63 -28.43
CA SER A 397 6.20 11.39 -27.34
C SER A 397 5.35 12.52 -27.94
N TYR A 398 4.23 12.20 -28.62
CA TYR A 398 3.25 13.18 -29.12
C TYR A 398 1.91 12.53 -29.55
N TYR A 399 1.39 11.54 -28.84
CA TYR A 399 0.03 11.01 -29.09
C TYR A 399 -0.68 10.58 -27.81
N SER A 400 -0.95 11.52 -26.91
CA SER A 400 -1.94 11.35 -25.83
C SER A 400 -2.73 12.62 -25.51
N CYS A 401 -2.64 13.67 -26.35
CA CYS A 401 -3.38 14.93 -26.17
C CYS A 401 -4.32 15.30 -27.35
N SER A 402 -4.39 14.49 -28.41
CA SER A 402 -5.15 14.80 -29.65
C SER A 402 -6.42 13.98 -29.86
N ILE A 403 -6.82 13.11 -28.92
CA ILE A 403 -8.08 12.33 -29.01
C ILE A 403 -9.20 12.90 -28.12
N TRP A 404 -8.89 13.82 -27.19
CA TRP A 404 -9.89 14.48 -26.35
C TRP A 404 -10.34 15.86 -26.88
N CYS A 405 -9.57 16.49 -27.78
CA CYS A 405 -9.91 17.79 -28.40
C CYS A 405 -10.62 17.70 -29.76
N VAL A 406 -10.83 16.51 -30.35
CA VAL A 406 -11.42 16.34 -31.69
C VAL A 406 -12.91 15.90 -31.64
N ILE A 407 -13.50 15.73 -30.45
CA ILE A 407 -14.89 15.25 -30.30
C ILE A 407 -15.88 16.35 -29.84
N ASN A 408 -15.44 17.59 -29.53
CA ASN A 408 -16.33 18.64 -28.98
C ASN A 408 -16.26 20.04 -29.65
N ARG A 409 -16.01 20.10 -30.96
CA ARG A 409 -16.23 21.24 -31.88
C ARG A 409 -16.23 20.61 -33.29
N ASP A 410 -17.22 20.65 -34.16
CA ASP A 410 -18.26 21.64 -34.43
C ASP A 410 -19.51 20.91 -34.97
N TYR A 411 -20.67 21.17 -34.36
CA TYR A 411 -21.95 21.17 -35.09
C TYR A 411 -22.12 22.59 -35.61
N GLY A 412 -21.86 22.82 -36.89
CA GLY A 412 -21.99 24.13 -37.53
C GLY A 412 -21.79 24.04 -39.04
N GLU A 413 -22.92 23.89 -39.74
CA GLU A 413 -23.15 24.22 -41.16
C GLU A 413 -22.44 23.40 -42.27
N ALA A 414 -23.27 22.67 -43.01
CA ALA A 414 -22.97 22.13 -44.33
C ALA A 414 -23.55 23.06 -45.42
N ILE A 415 -22.74 23.50 -46.39
CA ILE A 415 -23.18 23.95 -47.71
C ILE A 415 -22.19 23.43 -48.77
N ALA A 416 -22.72 22.65 -49.74
CA ALA A 416 -22.21 22.38 -51.11
C ALA A 416 -20.82 21.68 -51.21
N THR A 417 -20.46 20.79 -52.14
CA THR A 417 -20.95 20.41 -53.47
C THR A 417 -20.17 19.15 -53.90
N ASP A 418 -20.73 18.42 -54.88
CA ASP A 418 -20.13 17.36 -55.73
C ASP A 418 -19.63 16.07 -55.08
N ARG A 419 -20.28 14.90 -55.28
CA ARG A 419 -20.59 14.19 -56.55
C ARG A 419 -19.32 13.75 -57.28
N GLU A 420 -18.69 12.68 -56.79
CA GLU A 420 -18.29 11.52 -57.60
C GLU A 420 -17.48 10.51 -56.77
N ARG A 421 -18.14 9.39 -56.42
CA ARG A 421 -17.65 7.98 -56.54
C ARG A 421 -18.51 7.05 -55.69
N CYS A 422 -19.79 6.97 -56.05
CA CYS A 422 -20.63 5.81 -55.74
C CYS A 422 -20.36 4.71 -56.77
N THR A 423 -19.29 3.92 -56.60
CA THR A 423 -19.17 2.61 -57.24
C THR A 423 -18.31 1.68 -56.39
N MET A 424 -18.83 1.25 -55.22
CA MET A 424 -18.53 -0.04 -54.57
C MET A 424 -19.51 -0.32 -53.41
N ALA A 425 -20.80 -0.03 -53.60
CA ALA A 425 -21.85 -0.47 -52.67
C ALA A 425 -22.39 -1.84 -53.09
N ARG A 426 -21.57 -2.89 -52.92
CA ARG A 426 -22.01 -4.30 -53.00
C ARG A 426 -21.11 -5.18 -52.14
N LYS A 427 -21.18 -4.96 -50.81
CA LYS A 427 -20.83 -5.90 -49.71
C LYS A 427 -20.96 -5.14 -48.37
N GLY A 428 -22.18 -4.77 -47.99
CA GLY A 428 -22.46 -3.95 -46.81
C GLY A 428 -23.24 -4.63 -45.68
N ASP A 429 -23.71 -5.87 -45.86
CA ASP A 429 -24.63 -6.49 -44.88
C ASP A 429 -23.94 -7.10 -43.66
N GLY A 430 -22.61 -7.26 -43.70
CA GLY A 430 -21.82 -7.79 -42.58
C GLY A 430 -21.49 -6.73 -41.53
N LEU A 431 -21.07 -5.54 -41.96
CA LEU A 431 -20.51 -4.51 -41.08
C LEU A 431 -21.58 -3.85 -40.18
N VAL A 432 -22.81 -3.71 -40.69
CA VAL A 432 -23.96 -3.16 -39.94
C VAL A 432 -24.44 -4.16 -38.88
N ARG A 433 -24.35 -5.47 -39.14
CA ARG A 433 -24.69 -6.50 -38.14
C ARG A 433 -23.65 -6.58 -37.02
N TRP A 434 -22.36 -6.47 -37.34
CA TRP A 434 -21.31 -6.47 -36.33
C TRP A 434 -21.35 -5.25 -35.42
N THR A 435 -21.67 -4.06 -35.95
CA THR A 435 -21.82 -2.83 -35.15
C THR A 435 -23.04 -2.87 -34.23
N ILE A 436 -24.17 -3.44 -34.67
CA ILE A 436 -25.35 -3.65 -33.81
C ILE A 436 -25.06 -4.71 -32.73
N VAL A 437 -24.35 -5.79 -33.07
CA VAL A 437 -23.98 -6.84 -32.11
C VAL A 437 -22.95 -6.34 -31.09
N LEU A 438 -21.93 -5.59 -31.53
CA LEU A 438 -20.97 -4.93 -30.62
C LEU A 438 -21.66 -3.88 -29.75
N GLY A 439 -22.59 -3.10 -30.30
CA GLY A 439 -23.40 -2.14 -29.54
C GLY A 439 -24.30 -2.83 -28.51
N LEU A 440 -24.91 -3.96 -28.85
CA LEU A 440 -25.69 -4.77 -27.91
C LEU A 440 -24.82 -5.45 -26.85
N ILE A 441 -23.63 -5.95 -27.21
CA ILE A 441 -22.68 -6.52 -26.25
C ILE A 441 -22.17 -5.44 -25.30
N CYS A 442 -21.85 -4.26 -25.83
CA CYS A 442 -21.42 -3.12 -25.02
C CYS A 442 -22.56 -2.61 -24.13
N ALA A 443 -23.80 -2.58 -24.63
CA ALA A 443 -24.99 -2.28 -23.84
C ALA A 443 -25.23 -3.32 -22.74
N VAL A 444 -25.13 -4.61 -23.04
CA VAL A 444 -25.28 -5.70 -22.06
C VAL A 444 -24.14 -5.70 -21.02
N MET A 445 -22.89 -5.42 -21.43
CA MET A 445 -21.76 -5.27 -20.50
C MET A 445 -21.88 -4.00 -19.64
N SER A 446 -22.37 -2.90 -20.19
CA SER A 446 -22.70 -1.68 -19.43
C SER A 446 -23.88 -1.91 -18.47
N GLN A 447 -24.85 -2.76 -18.86
CA GLN A 447 -26.00 -3.11 -18.04
C GLN A 447 -25.61 -4.06 -16.90
N GLN A 448 -24.71 -5.01 -17.14
CA GLN A 448 -24.26 -5.95 -16.12
C GLN A 448 -23.31 -5.29 -15.10
N SER A 449 -22.48 -4.33 -15.51
CA SER A 449 -21.68 -3.52 -14.57
C SER A 449 -22.54 -2.59 -13.72
N THR A 450 -23.58 -1.96 -14.29
CA THR A 450 -24.50 -1.09 -13.54
C THR A 450 -25.41 -1.86 -12.56
N VAL A 451 -25.85 -3.09 -12.89
CA VAL A 451 -26.64 -3.91 -11.97
C VAL A 451 -25.82 -4.35 -10.75
N SER A 452 -24.57 -4.80 -10.94
CA SER A 452 -23.70 -5.14 -9.81
C SER A 452 -23.42 -3.94 -8.91
N GLN A 453 -23.20 -2.75 -9.49
CA GLN A 453 -22.96 -1.54 -8.72
C GLN A 453 -24.16 -1.16 -7.82
N LYS A 454 -25.39 -1.25 -8.34
CA LYS A 454 -26.60 -0.99 -7.54
C LYS A 454 -26.75 -1.93 -6.34
N LEU A 455 -26.35 -3.20 -6.49
CA LEU A 455 -26.40 -4.17 -5.38
C LEU A 455 -25.41 -3.79 -4.28
N TYR A 456 -24.20 -3.37 -4.65
CA TYR A 456 -23.20 -2.89 -3.70
C TYR A 456 -23.68 -1.61 -2.98
N GLU A 457 -24.23 -0.64 -3.71
CA GLU A 457 -24.84 0.57 -3.14
C GLU A 457 -25.99 0.25 -2.17
N GLY A 458 -26.87 -0.69 -2.53
CA GLY A 458 -27.93 -1.19 -1.68
C GLY A 458 -27.39 -1.84 -0.40
N SER A 459 -26.35 -2.66 -0.52
CA SER A 459 -25.69 -3.30 0.62
C SER A 459 -25.04 -2.27 1.57
N GLN A 460 -24.45 -1.21 1.02
CA GLN A 460 -23.81 -0.14 1.78
C GLN A 460 -24.86 0.69 2.54
N LYS A 461 -25.97 1.05 1.89
CA LYS A 461 -27.05 1.80 2.54
C LYS A 461 -27.72 0.98 3.63
N PHE A 462 -27.94 -0.31 3.39
CA PHE A 462 -28.39 -1.23 4.43
C PHE A 462 -27.40 -1.27 5.59
N ALA A 463 -26.10 -1.39 5.30
CA ALA A 463 -25.05 -1.52 6.31
C ALA A 463 -25.04 -0.35 7.30
N LEU A 464 -25.06 0.87 6.78
CA LEU A 464 -25.02 2.08 7.59
C LEU A 464 -26.28 2.25 8.45
N ASN A 465 -27.46 1.97 7.90
CA ASN A 465 -28.72 2.01 8.63
C ASN A 465 -28.81 0.90 9.69
N PHE A 466 -28.34 -0.30 9.35
CA PHE A 466 -28.29 -1.44 10.25
C PHE A 466 -27.35 -1.17 11.42
N PHE A 467 -26.17 -0.60 11.18
CA PHE A 467 -25.24 -0.25 12.25
C PHE A 467 -25.82 0.80 13.20
N LYS A 468 -26.47 1.84 12.66
CA LYS A 468 -27.20 2.82 13.46
C LYS A 468 -28.24 2.14 14.35
N LYS A 469 -29.06 1.26 13.79
CA LYS A 469 -30.10 0.54 14.53
C LYS A 469 -29.51 -0.35 15.62
N ILE A 470 -28.50 -1.14 15.31
CA ILE A 470 -27.85 -2.01 16.30
C ILE A 470 -27.22 -1.20 17.43
N SER A 471 -26.58 -0.07 17.13
CA SER A 471 -26.05 0.85 18.13
C SER A 471 -27.15 1.39 19.05
N GLU A 472 -28.28 1.84 18.49
CA GLU A 472 -29.46 2.29 19.27
C GLU A 472 -29.99 1.17 20.20
N PHE A 473 -30.13 -0.05 19.69
CA PHE A 473 -30.63 -1.19 20.48
C PHE A 473 -29.67 -1.56 21.62
N VAL A 474 -28.39 -1.73 21.32
CA VAL A 474 -27.36 -2.09 22.31
C VAL A 474 -27.22 -1.02 23.40
N ASP A 475 -27.23 0.26 23.02
CA ASP A 475 -27.10 1.36 23.98
C ASP A 475 -28.36 1.55 24.83
N SER A 476 -29.53 1.13 24.34
CA SER A 476 -30.80 1.23 25.06
C SER A 476 -31.11 0.05 25.98
N ASP A 477 -30.42 -1.08 25.82
CA ASP A 477 -30.69 -2.30 26.58
C ASP A 477 -29.91 -2.33 27.90
N PRO A 478 -30.58 -2.16 29.05
CA PRO A 478 -29.92 -2.15 30.36
C PRO A 478 -29.37 -3.52 30.76
N SER A 479 -29.70 -4.60 30.04
CA SER A 479 -29.21 -5.95 30.28
C SER A 479 -27.88 -6.25 29.57
N VAL A 480 -27.45 -5.39 28.64
CA VAL A 480 -26.19 -5.55 27.93
C VAL A 480 -25.03 -5.05 28.79
N THR A 481 -24.12 -5.96 29.13
CA THR A 481 -22.96 -5.69 29.99
C THR A 481 -21.77 -5.08 29.25
N THR A 482 -21.70 -5.26 27.93
CA THR A 482 -20.63 -4.72 27.08
C THR A 482 -21.23 -3.89 25.94
N THR A 483 -20.89 -2.61 25.89
CA THR A 483 -21.41 -1.68 24.87
C THR A 483 -20.55 -1.65 23.60
N ASN A 484 -19.59 -2.57 23.47
CA ASN A 484 -18.80 -2.77 22.26
C ASN A 484 -19.64 -3.52 21.22
N ILE A 485 -19.52 -3.14 19.96
CA ILE A 485 -20.28 -3.75 18.86
C ILE A 485 -19.32 -4.21 17.78
N ILE A 486 -19.59 -5.39 17.22
CA ILE A 486 -18.99 -5.86 15.96
C ILE A 486 -20.05 -6.62 15.19
N ILE A 487 -20.39 -6.14 14.01
CA ILE A 487 -21.36 -6.76 13.10
C ILE A 487 -20.75 -6.91 11.71
N SER A 488 -21.27 -7.86 10.94
CA SER A 488 -21.03 -7.91 9.50
C SER A 488 -22.33 -7.63 8.77
N PRO A 489 -22.56 -6.38 8.34
CA PRO A 489 -23.81 -6.04 7.68
C PRO A 489 -23.97 -6.74 6.35
N LEU A 490 -22.89 -6.91 5.58
CA LEU A 490 -22.93 -7.62 4.30
C LEU A 490 -23.38 -9.07 4.46
N SER A 491 -22.97 -9.75 5.54
CA SER A 491 -23.40 -11.13 5.81
C SER A 491 -24.88 -11.24 6.21
N VAL A 492 -25.41 -10.24 6.94
CA VAL A 492 -26.87 -10.17 7.21
C VAL A 492 -27.62 -9.86 5.94
N TRP A 493 -27.10 -8.93 5.12
CA TRP A 493 -27.68 -8.54 3.85
C TRP A 493 -27.80 -9.74 2.90
N THR A 494 -26.76 -10.58 2.76
CA THR A 494 -26.81 -11.75 1.88
C THR A 494 -27.78 -12.81 2.38
N LEU A 495 -27.93 -12.99 3.69
CA LEU A 495 -28.94 -13.90 4.25
C LEU A 495 -30.37 -13.42 3.98
N LEU A 496 -30.64 -12.12 4.13
CA LEU A 496 -31.93 -11.53 3.76
C LEU A 496 -32.17 -11.60 2.25
N ALA A 497 -31.13 -11.41 1.45
CA ALA A 497 -31.18 -11.54 0.00
C ALA A 497 -31.53 -12.98 -0.43
N LEU A 498 -30.97 -13.98 0.25
CA LEU A 498 -31.30 -15.40 0.05
C LEU A 498 -32.78 -15.71 0.37
N LEU A 499 -33.34 -15.07 1.40
CA LEU A 499 -34.75 -15.24 1.76
C LEU A 499 -35.71 -14.74 0.68
N THR A 500 -35.29 -13.79 -0.16
CA THR A 500 -36.14 -13.31 -1.25
C THR A 500 -36.55 -14.45 -2.18
N GLU A 501 -35.66 -15.42 -2.46
CA GLU A 501 -35.93 -16.59 -3.33
C GLU A 501 -37.14 -17.41 -2.87
N GLY A 502 -37.31 -17.54 -1.54
CA GLY A 502 -38.43 -18.25 -0.93
C GLY A 502 -39.67 -17.37 -0.70
N ALA A 503 -39.53 -16.05 -0.76
CA ALA A 503 -40.57 -15.09 -0.36
C ALA A 503 -41.54 -14.74 -1.51
N ASP A 504 -42.76 -14.35 -1.13
CA ASP A 504 -43.76 -13.80 -2.05
C ASP A 504 -44.53 -12.61 -1.44
N GLY A 505 -45.31 -11.94 -2.28
CA GLY A 505 -46.30 -10.94 -1.89
C GLY A 505 -45.77 -9.80 -1.03
N LYS A 506 -46.29 -9.65 0.20
CA LYS A 506 -45.87 -8.58 1.12
C LYS A 506 -44.48 -8.86 1.72
N THR A 507 -44.18 -10.13 1.98
CA THR A 507 -42.89 -10.55 2.55
C THR A 507 -41.74 -10.21 1.60
N LEU A 508 -41.90 -10.53 0.31
CA LEU A 508 -40.88 -10.20 -0.70
C LEU A 508 -40.64 -8.69 -0.83
N ARG A 509 -41.71 -7.89 -0.84
CA ARG A 509 -41.59 -6.42 -0.95
C ARG A 509 -40.83 -5.82 0.23
N GLU A 510 -41.18 -6.19 1.46
CA GLU A 510 -40.48 -5.69 2.64
C GLU A 510 -39.00 -6.09 2.65
N LEU A 511 -38.66 -7.30 2.20
CA LEU A 511 -37.27 -7.72 2.07
C LEU A 511 -36.51 -6.88 1.03
N LEU A 512 -37.08 -6.68 -0.17
CA LEU A 512 -36.46 -5.88 -1.22
C LEU A 512 -36.29 -4.41 -0.80
N ASP A 513 -37.28 -3.84 -0.12
CA ASP A 513 -37.23 -2.46 0.41
C ASP A 513 -36.09 -2.31 1.43
N VAL A 514 -35.95 -3.25 2.37
CA VAL A 514 -34.88 -3.23 3.38
C VAL A 514 -33.50 -3.45 2.77
N LEU A 515 -33.39 -4.33 1.78
CA LEU A 515 -32.15 -4.57 1.03
C LEU A 515 -31.77 -3.40 0.12
N ASN A 516 -32.72 -2.49 -0.13
CA ASN A 516 -32.62 -1.37 -1.07
C ASN A 516 -32.29 -1.87 -2.49
N VAL A 517 -33.05 -2.88 -2.96
CA VAL A 517 -32.91 -3.51 -4.28
C VAL A 517 -34.27 -3.53 -4.99
N ASP A 518 -34.29 -3.09 -6.25
CA ASP A 518 -35.52 -2.98 -7.03
C ASP A 518 -36.12 -4.36 -7.41
N ASN A 519 -35.25 -5.34 -7.72
CA ASN A 519 -35.66 -6.62 -8.30
C ASN A 519 -34.93 -7.81 -7.69
N GLN A 520 -35.70 -8.82 -7.31
CA GLN A 520 -35.20 -10.12 -6.87
C GLN A 520 -34.27 -10.80 -7.88
N ASN A 521 -34.50 -10.64 -9.18
CA ASN A 521 -33.66 -11.26 -10.21
C ASN A 521 -32.23 -10.69 -10.20
N ASP A 522 -32.06 -9.42 -9.85
CA ASP A 522 -30.74 -8.81 -9.78
C ASP A 522 -29.91 -9.48 -8.68
N ILE A 523 -30.54 -9.77 -7.54
CA ILE A 523 -29.95 -10.59 -6.47
C ILE A 523 -29.62 -11.99 -7.01
N LYS A 524 -30.61 -12.69 -7.57
CA LYS A 524 -30.49 -14.09 -8.00
C LYS A 524 -29.33 -14.33 -8.97
N TYR A 525 -29.14 -13.45 -9.95
CA TYR A 525 -28.10 -13.64 -10.96
C TYR A 525 -26.72 -13.15 -10.54
N ASN A 526 -26.60 -12.36 -9.48
CA ASN A 526 -25.33 -11.80 -9.01
C ASN A 526 -24.90 -12.28 -7.62
N PHE A 527 -25.71 -13.10 -6.94
CA PHE A 527 -25.46 -13.57 -5.56
C PHE A 527 -24.09 -14.23 -5.39
N LYS A 528 -23.70 -15.11 -6.32
CA LYS A 528 -22.38 -15.77 -6.28
C LYS A 528 -21.22 -14.77 -6.30
N ASN A 529 -21.30 -13.75 -7.15
CA ASN A 529 -20.28 -12.70 -7.21
C ASN A 529 -20.19 -11.93 -5.88
N LEU A 530 -21.32 -11.71 -5.21
CA LEU A 530 -21.36 -11.05 -3.89
C LEU A 530 -20.70 -11.93 -2.81
N ILE A 531 -20.96 -13.23 -2.78
CA ILE A 531 -20.34 -14.16 -1.81
C ILE A 531 -18.83 -14.30 -2.06
N ASP A 532 -18.41 -14.40 -3.32
CA ASP A 532 -16.99 -14.46 -3.68
C ASP A 532 -16.24 -13.17 -3.29
N THR A 533 -16.96 -12.04 -3.17
CA THR A 533 -16.40 -10.78 -2.66
C THR A 533 -16.14 -10.82 -1.14
N ILE A 534 -16.92 -11.60 -0.37
CA ILE A 534 -16.84 -11.67 1.10
C ILE A 534 -15.67 -12.54 1.56
N ASN A 535 -15.39 -13.62 0.86
CA ASN A 535 -14.39 -14.59 1.26
C ASN A 535 -13.02 -14.21 0.69
N VAL A 536 -12.17 -13.64 1.55
CA VAL A 536 -10.78 -13.34 1.23
C VAL A 536 -9.89 -14.27 2.03
N ASN A 537 -9.09 -15.07 1.34
CA ASN A 537 -8.14 -15.99 1.94
C ASN A 537 -6.77 -15.82 1.26
N THR A 538 -6.02 -14.83 1.72
CA THR A 538 -4.63 -14.62 1.33
C THR A 538 -3.70 -15.00 2.50
N SER A 539 -2.39 -14.99 2.28
CA SER A 539 -1.41 -15.23 3.35
C SER A 539 -1.41 -14.15 4.43
N GLU A 540 -1.98 -12.98 4.14
CA GLU A 540 -1.92 -11.77 4.98
C GLU A 540 -3.31 -11.40 5.55
N VAL A 541 -4.40 -11.76 4.85
CA VAL A 541 -5.76 -11.47 5.31
C VAL A 541 -6.63 -12.71 5.18
N GLU A 542 -7.24 -13.07 6.32
CA GLU A 542 -8.20 -14.15 6.46
C GLU A 542 -9.56 -13.60 6.85
N ILE A 543 -10.52 -13.72 5.93
CA ILE A 543 -11.94 -13.52 6.16
C ILE A 543 -12.63 -14.86 5.96
N SER A 544 -12.97 -15.49 7.07
CA SER A 544 -13.74 -16.74 7.07
C SER A 544 -15.20 -16.40 7.37
N SER A 545 -16.06 -16.46 6.35
CA SER A 545 -17.50 -16.25 6.47
C SER A 545 -18.27 -17.54 6.17
N LEU A 546 -19.21 -17.87 7.03
CA LEU A 546 -20.13 -18.98 6.88
C LEU A 546 -21.57 -18.48 6.97
N GLN A 547 -22.36 -18.76 5.93
CA GLN A 547 -23.77 -18.42 5.85
C GLN A 547 -24.55 -19.70 5.58
N LEU A 548 -25.44 -20.07 6.48
CA LEU A 548 -26.18 -21.33 6.40
C LEU A 548 -27.66 -21.14 6.76
N ILE A 549 -28.52 -21.82 6.02
CA ILE A 549 -29.92 -22.03 6.35
C ILE A 549 -30.10 -23.50 6.74
N PHE A 550 -30.62 -23.71 7.94
CA PHE A 550 -31.04 -25.02 8.41
C PHE A 550 -32.56 -25.08 8.51
N THR A 551 -33.17 -26.10 7.91
CA THR A 551 -34.62 -26.36 8.00
C THR A 551 -34.88 -27.64 8.77
N ASP A 552 -35.95 -27.66 9.55
CA ASP A 552 -36.35 -28.86 10.29
C ASP A 552 -36.81 -29.97 9.32
N ILE A 553 -36.41 -31.23 9.56
CA ILE A 553 -36.76 -32.37 8.70
C ILE A 553 -38.28 -32.64 8.61
N THR A 554 -39.07 -32.15 9.57
CA THR A 554 -40.54 -32.26 9.54
C THR A 554 -41.17 -31.30 8.51
N GLN A 555 -40.39 -30.38 7.93
CA GLN A 555 -40.87 -29.43 6.93
C GLN A 555 -40.55 -29.93 5.52
N GLN A 556 -41.59 -30.13 4.71
CA GLN A 556 -41.43 -30.48 3.30
C GLN A 556 -41.09 -29.23 2.49
N ARG A 557 -39.85 -29.16 1.98
CA ARG A 557 -39.42 -28.09 1.07
C ARG A 557 -39.92 -28.32 -0.35
N GLN A 558 -40.11 -27.22 -1.07
CA GLN A 558 -40.43 -27.23 -2.48
C GLN A 558 -39.19 -27.55 -3.31
N GLN A 559 -39.30 -28.52 -4.22
CA GLN A 559 -38.18 -28.92 -5.09
C GLN A 559 -37.69 -27.76 -5.99
N ALA A 560 -38.60 -26.87 -6.40
CA ALA A 560 -38.25 -25.71 -7.21
C ALA A 560 -37.31 -24.75 -6.48
N PHE A 561 -37.49 -24.59 -5.16
CA PHE A 561 -36.59 -23.78 -4.34
C PHE A 561 -35.22 -24.45 -4.20
N ASP A 562 -35.17 -25.72 -3.84
CA ASP A 562 -33.91 -26.48 -3.72
C ASP A 562 -33.10 -26.40 -5.03
N ASN A 563 -33.75 -26.56 -6.19
CA ASN A 563 -33.11 -26.43 -7.49
C ASN A 563 -32.57 -25.01 -7.73
N SER A 564 -33.31 -23.98 -7.33
CA SER A 564 -32.89 -22.59 -7.48
C SER A 564 -31.68 -22.26 -6.59
N ILE A 565 -31.67 -22.74 -5.34
CA ILE A 565 -30.53 -22.59 -4.42
C ILE A 565 -29.27 -23.20 -5.01
N VAL A 566 -29.34 -24.47 -5.47
CA VAL A 566 -28.19 -25.16 -6.09
C VAL A 566 -27.69 -24.41 -7.33
N GLN A 567 -28.60 -23.94 -8.18
CA GLN A 567 -28.24 -23.28 -9.43
C GLN A 567 -27.61 -21.90 -9.22
N PHE A 568 -28.20 -21.07 -8.37
CA PHE A 568 -27.89 -19.64 -8.30
C PHE A 568 -27.11 -19.21 -7.06
N TYR A 569 -27.27 -19.91 -5.93
CA TYR A 569 -26.73 -19.47 -4.64
C TYR A 569 -25.59 -20.34 -4.13
N GLY A 570 -25.64 -21.67 -4.35
CA GLY A 570 -24.61 -22.63 -3.94
C GLY A 570 -25.21 -23.84 -3.22
N GLN A 571 -24.65 -25.03 -3.44
CA GLN A 571 -25.23 -26.30 -2.96
C GLN A 571 -25.17 -26.47 -1.43
N ASP A 572 -24.15 -25.90 -0.78
CA ASP A 572 -23.87 -26.16 0.64
C ASP A 572 -24.61 -25.24 1.62
N LEU A 573 -25.36 -24.24 1.11
CA LEU A 573 -26.03 -23.21 1.90
C LEU A 573 -27.27 -23.70 2.64
N LEU A 574 -27.91 -24.78 2.17
CA LEU A 574 -29.17 -25.28 2.71
C LEU A 574 -29.02 -26.70 3.25
N ARG A 575 -29.39 -26.92 4.51
CA ARG A 575 -29.30 -28.23 5.16
C ARG A 575 -30.58 -28.58 5.93
N SER A 576 -30.94 -29.87 5.92
CA SER A 576 -32.03 -30.39 6.74
C SER A 576 -31.46 -31.01 8.02
N LEU A 577 -32.00 -30.64 9.18
CA LEU A 577 -31.64 -31.19 10.48
C LEU A 577 -32.89 -31.46 11.31
N ASP A 578 -32.76 -32.28 12.35
CA ASP A 578 -33.89 -32.63 13.23
C ASP A 578 -33.86 -31.79 14.50
N PHE A 579 -34.70 -30.76 14.57
CA PHE A 579 -34.74 -29.86 15.73
C PHE A 579 -35.77 -30.31 16.77
N ASN A 580 -36.81 -31.04 16.34
CA ASN A 580 -38.03 -31.19 17.12
C ASN A 580 -38.53 -32.63 17.33
N SER A 581 -37.98 -33.66 16.66
CA SER A 581 -38.50 -35.03 16.85
C SER A 581 -38.22 -35.59 18.24
N SER A 582 -37.12 -35.19 18.89
CA SER A 582 -36.84 -35.50 20.30
C SER A 582 -35.78 -34.55 20.90
N PRO A 583 -35.66 -34.46 22.24
CA PRO A 583 -34.57 -33.71 22.88
C PRO A 583 -33.17 -34.19 22.47
N GLN A 584 -32.99 -35.49 22.22
CA GLN A 584 -31.72 -36.07 21.78
C GLN A 584 -31.38 -35.67 20.35
N ALA A 585 -32.36 -35.68 19.44
CA ALA A 585 -32.19 -35.21 18.07
C ALA A 585 -31.81 -33.72 18.04
N ARG A 586 -32.47 -32.89 18.87
CA ARG A 586 -32.13 -31.47 19.02
C ARG A 586 -30.69 -31.27 19.49
N LYS A 587 -30.24 -32.06 20.48
CA LYS A 587 -28.86 -32.02 20.96
C LYS A 587 -27.87 -32.38 19.86
N SER A 588 -28.14 -33.43 19.09
CA SER A 588 -27.31 -33.84 17.95
C SER A 588 -27.26 -32.78 16.84
N SER A 589 -28.39 -32.15 16.51
CA SER A 589 -28.45 -31.03 15.57
C SER A 589 -27.65 -29.81 16.07
N TYR A 590 -27.75 -29.47 17.36
CA TYR A 590 -26.95 -28.43 18.00
C TYR A 590 -25.43 -28.72 17.90
N GLU A 591 -25.01 -29.95 18.20
CA GLU A 591 -23.60 -30.38 18.10
C GLU A 591 -23.11 -30.34 16.65
N THR A 592 -23.96 -30.74 15.70
CA THR A 592 -23.65 -30.71 14.26
C THR A 592 -23.44 -29.27 13.77
N ILE A 593 -24.34 -28.34 14.11
CA ILE A 593 -24.25 -26.94 13.68
C ILE A 593 -22.98 -26.30 14.25
N ASN A 594 -22.73 -26.44 15.55
CA ASN A 594 -21.54 -25.87 16.19
C ASN A 594 -20.24 -26.53 15.69
N GLY A 595 -20.25 -27.83 15.38
CA GLY A 595 -19.11 -28.51 14.76
C GLY A 595 -18.79 -27.97 13.35
N ILE A 596 -19.81 -27.72 12.53
CA ILE A 596 -19.63 -27.09 11.20
C ILE A 596 -19.02 -25.70 11.35
N VAL A 597 -19.54 -24.90 12.28
CA VAL A 597 -19.03 -23.54 12.52
C VAL A 597 -17.60 -23.56 13.03
N SER A 598 -17.30 -24.40 14.03
CA SER A 598 -15.96 -24.51 14.58
C SER A 598 -14.96 -24.92 13.50
N ASN A 599 -15.30 -25.88 12.65
CA ASN A 599 -14.44 -26.28 11.54
C ASN A 599 -14.25 -25.15 10.52
N ALA A 600 -15.33 -24.48 10.10
CA ALA A 600 -15.27 -23.37 9.14
C ALA A 600 -14.49 -22.14 9.67
N THR A 601 -14.44 -21.97 10.99
CA THR A 601 -13.71 -20.89 11.67
C THR A 601 -12.39 -21.35 12.27
N LYS A 602 -11.89 -22.54 11.93
CA LYS A 602 -10.64 -23.12 12.47
C LYS A 602 -10.55 -23.08 14.00
N GLY A 603 -11.68 -23.31 14.68
CA GLY A 603 -11.80 -23.31 16.13
C GLY A 603 -11.96 -21.92 16.76
N GLN A 604 -11.99 -20.84 15.98
CA GLN A 604 -12.12 -19.48 16.54
C GLN A 604 -13.53 -19.20 17.09
N ILE A 605 -14.54 -19.93 16.60
CA ILE A 605 -15.93 -19.85 17.08
C ILE A 605 -16.44 -21.27 17.34
N GLU A 606 -16.42 -21.71 18.59
CA GLU A 606 -16.81 -23.08 18.96
C GLU A 606 -18.32 -23.26 19.14
N LYS A 607 -19.03 -22.23 19.59
CA LYS A 607 -20.45 -22.29 19.94
C LYS A 607 -21.18 -21.10 19.33
N ALA A 608 -21.85 -21.30 18.20
CA ALA A 608 -22.58 -20.27 17.47
C ALA A 608 -24.07 -20.19 17.83
N ILE A 609 -24.65 -21.29 18.30
CA ILE A 609 -26.03 -21.34 18.75
C ILE A 609 -26.13 -22.07 20.08
N HIS A 610 -27.24 -21.88 20.79
CA HIS A 610 -27.65 -22.63 21.97
C HIS A 610 -28.74 -23.66 21.65
N PRO A 611 -28.89 -24.73 22.46
CA PRO A 611 -29.96 -25.71 22.24
C PRO A 611 -31.37 -25.12 22.31
N SER A 612 -31.55 -24.00 23.01
CA SER A 612 -32.81 -23.25 23.09
C SER A 612 -33.19 -22.60 21.76
N ASP A 613 -32.23 -22.26 20.91
CA ASP A 613 -32.49 -21.57 19.64
C ASP A 613 -33.10 -22.51 18.59
N LEU A 614 -32.95 -23.83 18.79
CA LEU A 614 -33.58 -24.86 17.96
C LEU A 614 -34.98 -25.26 18.43
N LYS A 615 -35.36 -24.88 19.65
CA LYS A 615 -36.65 -25.29 20.22
C LYS A 615 -37.79 -24.61 19.46
N ASP A 616 -38.71 -25.40 18.91
CA ASP A 616 -39.88 -24.94 18.13
C ASP A 616 -39.53 -24.20 16.83
N ALA A 617 -38.24 -24.07 16.50
CA ALA A 617 -37.76 -23.48 15.27
C ALA A 617 -38.14 -24.36 14.07
N LYS A 618 -38.60 -23.73 12.98
CA LYS A 618 -38.79 -24.40 11.68
C LYS A 618 -37.65 -24.10 10.71
N MET A 619 -36.99 -22.96 10.92
CA MET A 619 -35.84 -22.50 10.18
C MET A 619 -34.89 -21.79 11.13
N LEU A 620 -33.61 -22.07 11.00
CA LEU A 620 -32.52 -21.33 11.63
C LEU A 620 -31.64 -20.77 10.52
N ILE A 621 -31.35 -19.48 10.60
CA ILE A 621 -30.43 -18.80 9.69
C ILE A 621 -29.24 -18.31 10.50
N LEU A 622 -28.05 -18.69 10.04
CA LEU A 622 -26.82 -18.47 10.76
C LEU A 622 -25.81 -17.72 9.89
N SER A 623 -25.29 -16.63 10.46
CA SER A 623 -24.14 -15.88 9.95
C SER A 623 -23.00 -16.02 10.94
N VAL A 624 -21.87 -16.58 10.53
CA VAL A 624 -20.66 -16.63 11.35
C VAL A 624 -19.50 -16.04 10.60
N LEU A 625 -18.80 -15.10 11.24
CA LEU A 625 -17.64 -14.44 10.65
C LEU A 625 -16.47 -14.38 11.61
N PHE A 626 -15.29 -14.65 11.06
CA PHE A 626 -14.00 -14.41 11.69
C PHE A 626 -13.16 -13.55 10.76
N PHE A 627 -12.65 -12.44 11.30
CA PHE A 627 -11.71 -11.56 10.61
C PHE A 627 -10.36 -11.56 11.32
N LYS A 628 -9.31 -11.85 10.56
CA LYS A 628 -7.92 -11.56 10.92
C LYS A 628 -7.22 -10.96 9.71
N GLY A 629 -6.61 -9.80 9.85
CA GLY A 629 -5.86 -9.16 8.79
C GLY A 629 -4.57 -8.56 9.32
N ASP A 630 -3.50 -8.78 8.58
CA ASP A 630 -2.20 -8.17 8.80
C ASP A 630 -2.21 -6.75 8.24
N TRP A 631 -1.85 -5.74 9.05
CA TRP A 631 -1.68 -4.37 8.56
C TRP A 631 -0.66 -4.30 7.42
N THR A 632 -0.90 -3.42 6.44
CA THR A 632 0.14 -3.07 5.45
C THR A 632 1.37 -2.46 6.13
N LEU A 633 1.13 -1.62 7.14
CA LEU A 633 2.16 -1.01 7.99
C LEU A 633 1.90 -1.45 9.44
N PRO A 634 2.66 -2.43 9.98
CA PRO A 634 2.43 -2.94 11.34
C PRO A 634 2.72 -1.88 12.40
N PHE A 635 2.07 -2.05 13.56
CA PHE A 635 2.41 -1.27 14.75
C PHE A 635 3.63 -1.90 15.42
N ASN A 636 4.55 -1.07 15.90
CA ASN A 636 5.72 -1.59 16.60
C ASN A 636 5.32 -2.00 18.03
N ARG A 637 5.34 -3.31 18.34
CA ARG A 637 5.02 -3.85 19.67
C ARG A 637 5.82 -3.20 20.80
N SER A 638 7.06 -2.77 20.55
CA SER A 638 7.88 -2.09 21.56
C SER A 638 7.43 -0.66 21.88
N GLN A 639 6.58 -0.08 21.03
CA GLN A 639 5.98 1.25 21.23
C GLN A 639 4.53 1.17 21.74
N THR A 640 4.00 -0.04 21.94
CA THR A 640 2.70 -0.22 22.61
C THR A 640 2.85 0.07 24.10
N VAL A 641 2.10 1.06 24.59
CA VAL A 641 2.19 1.53 25.98
C VAL A 641 0.81 1.64 26.63
N ASP A 642 0.73 1.30 27.91
CA ASP A 642 -0.50 1.45 28.68
C ASP A 642 -0.90 2.92 28.78
N THR A 643 -2.07 3.25 28.23
CA THR A 643 -2.58 4.61 28.14
C THR A 643 -3.99 4.69 28.68
N PRO A 644 -4.38 5.75 29.42
CA PRO A 644 -5.75 5.92 29.88
C PRO A 644 -6.75 5.98 28.71
N PHE A 645 -7.74 5.11 28.73
CA PHE A 645 -8.92 5.21 27.87
C PHE A 645 -10.05 5.91 28.62
N LEU A 646 -10.66 6.90 27.99
CA LEU A 646 -11.73 7.71 28.54
C LEU A 646 -13.08 7.21 28.04
N ASN A 647 -14.13 7.28 28.87
CA ASN A 647 -15.50 7.10 28.40
C ASN A 647 -16.06 8.42 27.82
N GLU A 648 -17.33 8.42 27.40
CA GLU A 648 -17.98 9.59 26.80
C GLU A 648 -18.12 10.79 27.76
N ASN A 649 -17.94 10.59 29.07
CA ASN A 649 -17.97 11.65 30.08
C ASN A 649 -16.56 12.07 30.53
N ASP A 650 -15.53 11.76 29.74
CA ASP A 650 -14.10 12.00 30.03
C ASP A 650 -13.61 11.35 31.34
N VAL A 651 -14.31 10.32 31.83
CA VAL A 651 -13.88 9.53 32.98
C VAL A 651 -13.00 8.37 32.51
N THR A 652 -11.85 8.20 33.16
CA THR A 652 -10.94 7.08 32.88
C THR A 652 -11.61 5.74 33.17
N VAL A 653 -11.71 4.89 32.13
CA VAL A 653 -12.18 3.51 32.22
C VAL A 653 -11.07 2.59 32.75
N GLY A 654 -9.84 2.82 32.28
CA GLY A 654 -8.66 2.07 32.70
C GLY A 654 -7.48 2.26 31.73
N PRO A 655 -6.27 1.79 32.09
CA PRO A 655 -5.16 1.73 31.16
C PRO A 655 -5.43 0.65 30.10
N VAL A 656 -5.20 0.97 28.84
CA VAL A 656 -5.32 0.04 27.71
C VAL A 656 -3.99 -0.01 26.95
N PRO A 657 -3.61 -1.18 26.40
CA PRO A 657 -2.45 -1.29 25.52
C PRO A 657 -2.68 -0.46 24.26
N MET A 658 -2.09 0.72 24.21
CA MET A 658 -2.22 1.67 23.11
C MET A 658 -1.08 1.47 22.12
N MET A 659 -1.41 0.94 20.95
CA MET A 659 -0.48 0.77 19.84
C MET A 659 -0.16 2.13 19.23
N TYR A 660 1.05 2.28 18.70
CA TYR A 660 1.52 3.52 18.09
C TYR A 660 2.17 3.26 16.73
N SER A 661 1.83 4.10 15.74
CA SER A 661 2.47 4.13 14.44
C SER A 661 2.55 5.57 13.93
N LYS A 662 3.59 5.86 13.14
CA LYS A 662 3.80 7.15 12.48
C LYS A 662 4.19 6.88 11.03
N ALA A 663 3.29 7.20 10.11
CA ALA A 663 3.47 7.00 8.68
C ALA A 663 2.48 7.85 7.89
N VAL A 664 2.58 7.83 6.57
CA VAL A 664 1.60 8.47 5.67
C VAL A 664 0.34 7.61 5.64
N PHE A 665 -0.71 8.08 6.32
CA PHE A 665 -2.04 7.48 6.33
C PHE A 665 -3.07 8.47 5.77
N PRO A 666 -4.06 8.02 4.98
CA PRO A 666 -5.20 8.87 4.66
C PRO A 666 -5.91 9.28 5.95
N PHE A 667 -5.97 10.59 6.18
CA PHE A 667 -6.54 11.17 7.40
C PHE A 667 -7.33 12.43 7.05
N ALA A 668 -8.52 12.57 7.64
CA ALA A 668 -9.37 13.74 7.44
C ALA A 668 -10.09 14.15 8.73
N ALA A 669 -10.22 15.47 8.92
CA ALA A 669 -11.08 16.04 9.96
C ALA A 669 -12.47 16.35 9.38
N PHE A 670 -13.32 15.33 9.25
CA PHE A 670 -14.65 15.42 8.66
C PHE A 670 -15.59 16.29 9.52
N ARG A 671 -15.87 17.52 9.05
CA ARG A 671 -16.61 18.54 9.80
C ARG A 671 -18.08 18.21 9.98
N GLU A 672 -18.75 17.75 8.93
CA GLU A 672 -20.17 17.43 8.90
C GLU A 672 -20.48 16.21 9.78
N LEU A 673 -19.54 15.27 9.84
CA LEU A 673 -19.61 14.11 10.73
C LEU A 673 -19.23 14.47 12.18
N GLU A 674 -18.62 15.64 12.42
CA GLU A 674 -17.99 16.04 13.69
C GLU A 674 -17.01 15.00 14.24
N ALA A 675 -16.21 14.41 13.35
CA ALA A 675 -15.26 13.34 13.67
C ALA A 675 -13.93 13.51 12.93
N GLN A 676 -12.92 12.77 13.37
CA GLN A 676 -11.69 12.51 12.62
C GLN A 676 -11.78 11.10 12.04
N ILE A 677 -11.26 10.91 10.84
CA ILE A 677 -11.19 9.60 10.18
C ILE A 677 -9.76 9.31 9.80
N VAL A 678 -9.28 8.10 10.09
CA VAL A 678 -8.03 7.57 9.57
C VAL A 678 -8.27 6.25 8.87
N GLU A 679 -7.63 6.04 7.72
CA GLU A 679 -7.65 4.78 6.97
C GLU A 679 -6.36 3.99 7.21
N LEU A 680 -6.50 2.76 7.69
CA LEU A 680 -5.41 1.82 7.97
C LEU A 680 -5.55 0.61 7.03
N PRO A 681 -4.71 0.51 5.98
CA PRO A 681 -4.81 -0.58 5.01
C PRO A 681 -4.30 -1.92 5.56
N TYR A 682 -4.88 -3.01 5.05
CA TYR A 682 -4.49 -4.40 5.31
C TYR A 682 -3.80 -5.01 4.09
N GLY A 683 -2.84 -5.89 4.34
CA GLY A 683 -2.08 -6.64 3.34
C GLY A 683 -1.27 -5.76 2.40
N SER A 684 -0.48 -6.40 1.55
CA SER A 684 0.32 -5.77 0.50
C SER A 684 -0.54 -5.16 -0.61
N ASP A 685 -1.70 -5.77 -0.93
CA ASP A 685 -2.62 -5.33 -1.98
C ASP A 685 -3.42 -4.06 -1.62
N ARG A 686 -3.49 -3.69 -0.33
CA ARG A 686 -4.15 -2.46 0.20
C ARG A 686 -5.62 -2.28 -0.21
N HIS A 687 -6.28 -3.32 -0.71
CA HIS A 687 -7.70 -3.27 -1.13
C HIS A 687 -8.66 -3.32 0.06
N LEU A 688 -8.26 -4.00 1.13
CA LEU A 688 -8.97 -4.02 2.41
C LEU A 688 -8.40 -2.95 3.33
N SER A 689 -9.26 -2.25 4.07
CA SER A 689 -8.80 -1.21 5.00
C SER A 689 -9.75 -1.08 6.19
N MET A 690 -9.19 -0.79 7.36
CA MET A 690 -9.95 -0.32 8.52
C MET A 690 -10.03 1.20 8.50
N MET A 691 -11.22 1.76 8.45
CA MET A 691 -11.45 3.17 8.75
C MET A 691 -11.83 3.32 10.20
N VAL A 692 -11.09 4.14 10.94
CA VAL A 692 -11.41 4.44 12.34
C VAL A 692 -11.98 5.86 12.41
N ILE A 693 -13.20 5.97 12.96
CA ILE A 693 -13.98 7.19 13.05
C ILE A 693 -14.05 7.62 14.51
N LEU A 694 -13.36 8.70 14.83
CA LEU A 694 -13.19 9.19 16.19
C LEU A 694 -13.98 10.51 16.37
N PRO A 695 -15.05 10.53 17.18
CA PRO A 695 -15.79 11.76 17.48
C PRO A 695 -14.88 12.88 18.00
N ARG A 696 -15.18 14.12 17.65
CA ARG A 696 -14.57 15.29 18.31
C ARG A 696 -14.91 15.30 19.79
N LYS A 697 -14.07 15.95 20.60
CA LYS A 697 -14.34 16.11 22.04
C LYS A 697 -15.69 16.79 22.25
N GLY A 698 -16.50 16.25 23.16
CA GLY A 698 -17.85 16.74 23.46
C GLY A 698 -18.96 16.20 22.54
N VAL A 699 -18.64 15.37 21.54
CA VAL A 699 -19.63 14.74 20.66
C VAL A 699 -19.78 13.27 21.03
N PHE A 700 -21.02 12.82 21.25
CA PHE A 700 -21.30 11.42 21.57
C PHE A 700 -21.14 10.53 20.33
N LEU A 701 -20.67 9.29 20.53
CA LEU A 701 -20.44 8.36 19.43
C LEU A 701 -21.74 8.02 18.70
N LYS A 702 -22.87 7.91 19.42
CA LYS A 702 -24.19 7.65 18.85
C LYS A 702 -24.60 8.71 17.82
N ASP A 703 -24.24 9.97 18.03
CA ASP A 703 -24.63 11.08 17.15
C ASP A 703 -23.79 11.02 15.86
N VAL A 704 -22.51 10.69 15.98
CA VAL A 704 -21.62 10.42 14.84
C VAL A 704 -22.13 9.24 14.01
N ILE A 705 -22.49 8.12 14.64
CA ILE A 705 -23.07 6.95 13.96
C ILE A 705 -24.39 7.32 13.28
N GLY A 706 -25.24 8.11 13.96
CA GLY A 706 -26.51 8.59 13.42
C GLY A 706 -26.35 9.45 12.16
N ARG A 707 -25.28 10.25 12.09
CA ARG A 707 -24.93 11.06 10.92
C ARG A 707 -24.25 10.25 9.82
N LEU A 708 -23.39 9.30 10.18
CA LEU A 708 -22.72 8.39 9.26
C LEU A 708 -23.72 7.68 8.35
N ALA A 709 -24.91 7.35 8.87
CA ALA A 709 -26.01 6.77 8.11
C ALA A 709 -26.54 7.61 6.94
N ASN A 710 -26.24 8.90 6.90
CA ASN A 710 -26.67 9.82 5.85
C ASN A 710 -25.61 10.04 4.75
N PHE A 711 -24.42 9.44 4.89
CA PHE A 711 -23.32 9.59 3.94
C PHE A 711 -23.09 8.34 3.10
N SER A 712 -22.40 8.51 1.98
CA SER A 712 -21.88 7.40 1.19
C SER A 712 -20.39 7.19 1.46
N MET A 713 -19.89 5.97 1.23
CA MET A 713 -18.46 5.67 1.26
C MET A 713 -17.69 6.54 0.27
N GLN A 714 -18.25 6.84 -0.90
CA GLN A 714 -17.63 7.75 -1.87
C GLN A 714 -17.44 9.15 -1.29
N THR A 715 -18.37 9.63 -0.46
CA THR A 715 -18.21 10.91 0.23
C THR A 715 -17.04 10.85 1.22
N ILE A 716 -16.94 9.77 2.00
CA ILE A 716 -15.85 9.57 2.96
C ILE A 716 -14.49 9.49 2.23
N TYR A 717 -14.40 8.76 1.12
CA TYR A 717 -13.18 8.69 0.32
C TYR A 717 -12.81 10.04 -0.29
N GLN A 718 -13.79 10.83 -0.75
CA GLN A 718 -13.55 12.18 -1.26
C GLN A 718 -12.98 13.11 -0.18
N GLU A 719 -13.52 13.05 1.04
CA GLU A 719 -12.98 13.82 2.17
C GLU A 719 -11.54 13.40 2.50
N LEU A 720 -11.25 12.10 2.55
CA LEU A 720 -9.90 11.59 2.77
C LEU A 720 -8.92 12.01 1.67
N ARG A 721 -9.34 12.00 0.40
CA ARG A 721 -8.50 12.42 -0.73
C ARG A 721 -8.25 13.94 -0.72
N THR A 722 -9.29 14.72 -0.47
CA THR A 722 -9.18 16.18 -0.41
C THR A 722 -8.27 16.61 0.74
N ALA A 723 -8.38 15.96 1.89
CA ALA A 723 -7.46 16.18 3.00
C ALA A 723 -6.02 15.78 2.63
N ALA A 724 -5.80 14.67 1.94
CA ALA A 724 -4.46 14.26 1.50
C ALA A 724 -3.78 15.30 0.59
N GLU A 725 -4.55 16.02 -0.23
CA GLU A 725 -4.04 17.14 -1.04
C GLU A 725 -3.68 18.37 -0.19
N GLU A 726 -4.36 18.59 0.94
CA GLU A 726 -4.10 19.69 1.89
C GLU A 726 -2.86 19.44 2.77
N TYR A 727 -2.57 18.17 3.10
CA TYR A 727 -1.50 17.78 4.03
C TYR A 727 -0.21 17.26 3.35
N GLU A 728 -0.01 17.42 2.02
CA GLU A 728 1.22 17.13 1.24
C GLU A 728 2.17 16.04 1.82
N ASP A 729 1.76 14.77 1.80
CA ASP A 729 2.55 13.61 2.30
C ASP A 729 3.02 13.69 3.77
N ASP A 730 2.37 14.51 4.61
CA ASP A 730 2.68 14.58 6.04
C ASP A 730 2.37 13.25 6.74
N GLU A 731 3.29 12.83 7.61
CA GLU A 731 3.11 11.67 8.47
C GLU A 731 2.01 11.94 9.50
N VAL A 732 1.14 10.96 9.74
CA VAL A 732 0.10 11.00 10.77
C VAL A 732 0.54 10.13 11.94
N GLU A 733 0.48 10.68 13.16
CA GLU A 733 0.67 9.89 14.37
C GLU A 733 -0.63 9.20 14.77
N VAL A 734 -0.68 7.87 14.65
CA VAL A 734 -1.85 7.05 14.96
C VAL A 734 -1.63 6.30 16.27
N TYR A 735 -2.54 6.53 17.20
CA TYR A 735 -2.64 5.79 18.45
C TYR A 735 -3.96 5.05 18.48
N LEU A 736 -3.90 3.72 18.49
CA LEU A 736 -5.05 2.83 18.43
C LEU A 736 -4.94 1.77 19.54
N PRO A 737 -5.96 1.56 20.38
CA PRO A 737 -5.89 0.51 21.39
C PRO A 737 -5.89 -0.86 20.72
N ARG A 738 -5.16 -1.81 21.30
CA ARG A 738 -5.37 -3.24 21.01
C ARG A 738 -6.70 -3.64 21.64
N PHE A 739 -7.54 -4.35 20.89
CA PHE A 739 -8.82 -4.84 21.38
C PHE A 739 -9.23 -6.14 20.72
N GLU A 740 -10.06 -6.88 21.41
CA GLU A 740 -10.74 -8.07 20.91
C GLU A 740 -12.22 -7.92 21.25
N ILE A 741 -13.09 -8.20 20.29
CA ILE A 741 -14.54 -8.17 20.51
C ILE A 741 -15.11 -9.47 19.98
N THR A 742 -15.85 -10.16 20.85
CA THR A 742 -16.70 -11.28 20.45
C THR A 742 -18.15 -10.92 20.70
N ALA A 743 -18.99 -11.02 19.67
CA ALA A 743 -20.39 -10.67 19.79
C ALA A 743 -21.32 -11.73 19.21
N ASP A 744 -22.48 -11.85 19.85
CA ASP A 744 -23.52 -12.82 19.56
C ASP A 744 -24.87 -12.10 19.55
N TYR A 745 -25.42 -11.88 18.35
CA TYR A 745 -26.63 -11.08 18.17
C TYR A 745 -27.81 -11.91 17.71
N LYS A 746 -28.94 -11.69 18.38
CA LYS A 746 -30.28 -12.03 17.90
C LYS A 746 -30.88 -10.83 17.19
N LEU A 747 -30.96 -10.91 15.87
CA LEU A 747 -31.24 -9.75 15.02
C LEU A 747 -32.73 -9.53 14.75
N LYS A 748 -33.61 -10.35 15.33
CA LYS A 748 -35.06 -10.20 15.15
C LYS A 748 -35.57 -8.79 15.42
N ALA A 749 -35.33 -8.26 16.63
CA ALA A 749 -35.85 -6.96 17.05
C ALA A 749 -35.33 -5.79 16.16
N PRO A 750 -34.01 -5.65 15.91
CA PRO A 750 -33.52 -4.57 15.06
C PRO A 750 -34.01 -4.68 13.60
N LEU A 751 -34.05 -5.88 13.02
CA LEU A 751 -34.53 -6.05 11.65
C LEU A 751 -36.05 -5.85 11.53
N PHE A 752 -36.82 -6.17 12.56
CA PHE A 752 -38.25 -5.86 12.62
C PHE A 752 -38.50 -4.35 12.60
N ASP A 753 -37.72 -3.58 13.36
CA ASP A 753 -37.79 -2.10 13.36
C ASP A 753 -37.36 -1.51 12.01
N MET A 754 -36.37 -2.14 11.35
CA MET A 754 -35.95 -1.75 10.00
C MET A 754 -36.98 -2.07 8.90
N GLY A 755 -37.98 -2.92 9.16
CA GLY A 755 -39.09 -3.17 8.24
C GLY A 755 -39.33 -4.63 7.87
N VAL A 756 -38.52 -5.58 8.35
CA VAL A 756 -38.67 -7.02 8.07
C VAL A 756 -39.77 -7.64 8.95
N LYS A 757 -41.02 -7.18 8.78
CA LYS A 757 -42.12 -7.50 9.71
C LYS A 757 -42.87 -8.75 9.30
N ALA A 758 -43.31 -8.81 8.03
CA ALA A 758 -44.14 -9.88 7.50
C ALA A 758 -43.42 -11.23 7.55
N ALA A 759 -42.12 -11.24 7.21
CA ALA A 759 -41.27 -12.44 7.27
C ALA A 759 -41.22 -13.07 8.68
N MET A 760 -41.33 -12.25 9.73
CA MET A 760 -41.16 -12.67 11.13
C MET A 760 -42.47 -12.98 11.86
N SER A 761 -43.62 -12.74 11.24
CA SER A 761 -44.94 -13.07 11.78
C SER A 761 -45.44 -14.40 11.22
N LYS A 762 -45.92 -15.26 12.11
CA LYS A 762 -46.49 -16.56 11.75
C LYS A 762 -47.74 -16.45 10.88
N GLU A 763 -48.48 -15.36 11.01
CA GLU A 763 -49.75 -15.11 10.33
C GLU A 763 -49.56 -14.52 8.93
N THR A 764 -48.49 -13.76 8.72
CA THR A 764 -48.29 -13.00 7.46
C THR A 764 -47.09 -13.45 6.63
N ALA A 765 -46.21 -14.29 7.16
CA ALA A 765 -45.04 -14.77 6.43
C ALA A 765 -45.48 -15.57 5.20
N GLN A 766 -44.97 -15.15 4.04
CA GLN A 766 -45.28 -15.77 2.75
C GLN A 766 -44.01 -16.39 2.18
N PHE A 767 -43.67 -17.58 2.66
CA PHE A 767 -42.51 -18.37 2.24
C PHE A 767 -42.89 -19.66 1.51
N ASP A 768 -44.10 -19.72 0.94
CA ASP A 768 -44.65 -20.94 0.32
C ASP A 768 -43.82 -21.46 -0.87
N ARG A 769 -43.01 -20.60 -1.49
CA ARG A 769 -42.04 -21.02 -2.52
C ARG A 769 -40.94 -21.88 -1.94
N MET A 770 -40.61 -21.73 -0.65
CA MET A 770 -39.64 -22.55 0.07
C MET A 770 -40.29 -23.74 0.78
N ALA A 771 -41.26 -23.49 1.65
CA ALA A 771 -42.04 -24.52 2.35
C ALA A 771 -43.35 -23.91 2.90
N ASN A 772 -44.36 -24.73 3.15
CA ASN A 772 -45.65 -24.24 3.65
C ASN A 772 -45.58 -23.96 5.16
N GLY A 773 -46.11 -22.82 5.61
CA GLY A 773 -46.31 -22.52 7.03
C GLY A 773 -45.02 -22.23 7.82
N ILE A 774 -43.92 -21.91 7.13
CA ILE A 774 -42.66 -21.45 7.75
C ILE A 774 -42.64 -19.93 7.87
N PHE A 775 -41.93 -19.44 8.88
CA PHE A 775 -41.67 -18.01 9.11
C PHE A 775 -40.24 -17.84 9.65
N LEU A 776 -39.71 -16.63 9.55
CA LEU A 776 -38.40 -16.28 10.07
C LEU A 776 -38.47 -16.15 11.60
N GLY A 777 -37.93 -17.15 12.30
CA GLY A 777 -37.91 -17.16 13.76
C GLY A 777 -36.98 -16.09 14.35
N ASP A 778 -35.72 -16.16 13.96
CA ASP A 778 -34.63 -15.24 14.32
C ASP A 778 -33.50 -15.34 13.27
N ILE A 779 -32.60 -14.35 13.27
CA ILE A 779 -31.33 -14.40 12.54
C ILE A 779 -30.24 -14.25 13.58
N VAL A 780 -29.36 -15.25 13.67
CA VAL A 780 -28.24 -15.26 14.61
C VAL A 780 -26.97 -14.86 13.87
N GLN A 781 -26.32 -13.80 14.33
CA GLN A 781 -25.01 -13.39 13.86
C GLN A 781 -23.97 -13.51 14.96
N LYS A 782 -22.92 -14.29 14.69
CA LYS A 782 -21.75 -14.38 15.53
C LYS A 782 -20.53 -13.81 14.83
N ALA A 783 -19.87 -12.85 15.46
CA ALA A 783 -18.71 -12.19 14.89
C ALA A 783 -17.60 -12.10 15.94
N ARG A 784 -16.37 -12.30 15.48
CA ARG A 784 -15.16 -12.08 16.29
C ARG A 784 -14.14 -11.30 15.48
N ILE A 785 -13.58 -10.27 16.10
CA ILE A 785 -12.49 -9.47 15.57
C ILE A 785 -11.38 -9.38 16.59
N VAL A 786 -10.15 -9.54 16.12
CA VAL A 786 -8.93 -9.36 16.92
C VAL A 786 -8.09 -8.28 16.24
N VAL A 787 -7.82 -7.20 16.96
CA VAL A 787 -7.01 -6.07 16.49
C VAL A 787 -5.76 -5.97 17.33
N ASN A 788 -4.61 -6.25 16.71
CA ASN A 788 -3.30 -6.25 17.37
C ASN A 788 -2.24 -5.61 16.46
N GLU A 789 -0.96 -5.71 16.84
CA GLU A 789 0.15 -5.09 16.11
C GLU A 789 0.57 -5.81 14.82
N GLU A 790 0.07 -7.02 14.57
CA GLU A 790 0.56 -7.90 13.48
C GLU A 790 0.27 -7.31 12.09
N GLY A 791 1.23 -7.45 11.18
CA GLY A 791 1.19 -6.90 9.82
C GLY A 791 2.21 -7.56 8.90
N THR A 792 2.10 -7.31 7.59
CA THR A 792 3.02 -7.85 6.59
C THR A 792 4.43 -7.41 6.94
N THR A 793 5.33 -8.38 7.11
CA THR A 793 6.66 -8.15 7.66
C THR A 793 7.58 -7.53 6.61
N ALA A 794 7.67 -6.20 6.61
CA ALA A 794 8.76 -5.46 6.00
C ALA A 794 9.17 -4.31 6.93
N SER A 795 10.21 -4.59 7.73
CA SER A 795 11.29 -3.67 8.08
C SER A 795 10.94 -2.18 8.27
N ALA A 796 10.93 -1.70 9.51
CA ALA A 796 11.96 -0.77 10.01
C ALA A 796 11.49 -0.06 11.28
N SER A 797 12.13 -0.40 12.39
CA SER A 797 12.44 0.59 13.43
C SER A 797 13.24 1.73 12.80
N THR A 798 12.56 2.75 12.29
CA THR A 798 13.16 4.05 12.00
C THR A 798 12.67 5.01 13.07
N ALA A 799 13.37 5.02 14.20
CA ALA A 799 13.39 6.19 15.05
C ALA A 799 14.10 7.31 14.27
N ALA A 800 13.35 8.05 13.45
CA ALA A 800 13.86 9.21 12.75
C ALA A 800 13.92 10.40 13.71
N ILE A 801 15.14 10.88 13.92
CA ILE A 801 15.45 12.12 14.65
C ILE A 801 14.90 13.29 13.83
N PHE A 802 14.17 14.17 14.54
CA PHE A 802 13.39 15.28 14.02
C PHE A 802 14.25 16.36 13.35
N ALA A 803 13.83 16.80 12.15
CA ALA A 803 14.09 18.14 11.63
C ALA A 803 12.73 18.83 11.44
N ASN A 804 12.66 20.12 11.81
CA ASN A 804 11.44 20.94 11.88
C ASN A 804 10.57 20.87 10.61
N LYS A 805 9.54 20.01 10.65
CA LYS A 805 8.27 20.20 9.95
C LYS A 805 7.18 20.49 10.99
N ALA A 806 6.06 21.06 10.57
CA ALA A 806 4.89 21.27 11.43
C ALA A 806 4.59 20.01 12.26
N THR A 807 4.09 20.17 13.49
CA THR A 807 3.74 19.02 14.33
C THR A 807 2.76 18.13 13.56
N PRO A 808 3.12 16.85 13.30
CA PRO A 808 2.30 15.96 12.48
C PRO A 808 0.89 15.84 13.07
N PRO A 809 -0.16 15.75 12.23
CA PRO A 809 -1.51 15.55 12.71
C PRO A 809 -1.58 14.25 13.53
N ARG A 810 -2.27 14.32 14.68
CA ARG A 810 -2.39 13.21 15.61
C ARG A 810 -3.81 12.65 15.64
N PHE A 811 -3.95 11.37 15.35
CA PHE A 811 -5.16 10.58 15.54
C PHE A 811 -5.04 9.76 16.83
N PHE A 812 -5.74 10.17 17.90
CA PHE A 812 -5.63 9.53 19.22
C PHE A 812 -6.95 8.89 19.66
N ALA A 813 -7.09 7.60 19.41
CA ALA A 813 -8.29 6.82 19.74
C ALA A 813 -8.33 6.38 21.21
N ASN A 814 -8.20 7.33 22.14
CA ASN A 814 -8.24 7.09 23.59
C ASN A 814 -9.62 7.35 24.22
N ARG A 815 -10.67 7.38 23.41
CA ARG A 815 -12.07 7.59 23.78
C ARG A 815 -12.97 6.83 22.80
N PRO A 816 -14.29 6.69 23.03
CA PRO A 816 -15.12 5.84 22.20
C PRO A 816 -15.07 6.20 20.71
N PHE A 817 -14.94 5.20 19.86
CA PHE A 817 -14.80 5.35 18.42
C PHE A 817 -15.58 4.27 17.67
N ALA A 818 -15.92 4.55 16.41
CA ALA A 818 -16.45 3.56 15.49
C ALA A 818 -15.36 3.11 14.51
N PHE A 819 -15.52 1.93 13.93
CA PHE A 819 -14.66 1.47 12.84
C PHE A 819 -15.46 0.74 11.77
N LEU A 820 -14.93 0.81 10.54
CA LEU A 820 -15.45 0.11 9.37
C LEU A 820 -14.31 -0.71 8.76
N ILE A 821 -14.56 -1.95 8.38
CA ILE A 821 -13.65 -2.71 7.52
C ILE A 821 -14.28 -2.77 6.14
N VAL A 822 -13.59 -2.21 5.15
CA VAL A 822 -14.12 -1.99 3.81
C VAL A 822 -13.25 -2.67 2.75
N ASP A 823 -13.89 -3.15 1.69
CA ASP A 823 -13.22 -3.52 0.44
C ASP A 823 -13.41 -2.39 -0.57
N LYS A 824 -12.30 -1.70 -0.88
CA LYS A 824 -12.28 -0.52 -1.73
C LYS A 824 -12.47 -0.83 -3.21
N ARG A 825 -12.42 -2.11 -3.63
CA ARG A 825 -12.66 -2.49 -5.03
C ARG A 825 -14.14 -2.36 -5.41
N PHE A 826 -15.02 -2.57 -4.42
CA PHE A 826 -16.46 -2.64 -4.61
C PHE A 826 -17.23 -1.68 -3.70
N ASP A 827 -16.51 -0.84 -2.93
CA ASP A 827 -17.07 0.06 -1.91
C ASP A 827 -17.98 -0.64 -0.88
N VAL A 828 -17.70 -1.92 -0.58
CA VAL A 828 -18.51 -2.71 0.34
C VAL A 828 -18.00 -2.66 1.76
N ILE A 829 -18.92 -2.60 2.72
CA ILE A 829 -18.62 -2.62 4.15
C ILE A 829 -18.75 -4.05 4.67
N LEU A 830 -17.61 -4.67 4.98
CA LEU A 830 -17.54 -6.06 5.45
C LEU A 830 -17.88 -6.16 6.94
N PHE A 831 -17.31 -5.25 7.74
CA PHE A 831 -17.52 -5.18 9.18
C PHE A 831 -17.75 -3.75 9.64
N MET A 832 -18.55 -3.59 10.69
CA MET A 832 -18.75 -2.33 11.39
C MET A 832 -18.72 -2.59 12.88
N GLY A 833 -18.18 -1.66 13.65
CA GLY A 833 -18.17 -1.79 15.09
C GLY A 833 -18.03 -0.47 15.82
N GLN A 834 -18.30 -0.52 17.12
CA GLN A 834 -18.05 0.56 18.05
C GLN A 834 -17.25 0.03 19.24
N VAL A 835 -16.27 0.80 19.69
CA VAL A 835 -15.45 0.49 20.86
C VAL A 835 -15.69 1.56 21.90
N LYS A 836 -16.35 1.20 23.00
CA LYS A 836 -16.57 2.06 24.17
C LYS A 836 -15.69 1.66 25.35
N ASN A 837 -15.23 0.41 25.39
CA ASN A 837 -14.27 -0.07 26.39
C ASN A 837 -13.35 -1.16 25.78
N PRO A 838 -12.07 -0.86 25.47
CA PRO A 838 -11.15 -1.84 24.86
C PRO A 838 -10.79 -3.03 25.75
N LEU A 839 -11.04 -2.93 27.06
CA LEU A 839 -10.74 -4.00 28.04
C LEU A 839 -11.86 -5.05 28.14
N ALA A 840 -13.04 -4.76 27.57
CA ALA A 840 -14.17 -5.67 27.55
C ALA A 840 -14.11 -6.56 26.29
N VAL A 841 -14.01 -7.87 26.51
CA VAL A 841 -13.96 -8.91 25.45
C VAL A 841 -15.36 -9.36 25.04
#